data_AF-A0A8T5PWE4-F1
#
_entry.id   AF-A0A8T5PWE4-F1
#
_cell.length_a   1.000
_cell.length_b   1.000
_cell.length_c   1.000
_cell.angle_alpha   90.00
_cell.angle_beta   90.00
_cell.angle_gamma   90.00
#
_symmetry.space_group_name_H-M   'P 1'
#
loop_
_entity.id
_entity.type
_entity.pdbx_description
1 polymer ?
#
loop_
_entity_poly.entity_id
_entity_poly.type
_entity_poly.pdbx_seq_one_letter_code
_entity_poly.pdbx_strand_id
1 'polypeptide(L)'
;MASLKFKSTADIKVPKRLIDQVLGQDEAVKVMKKSAEQRRHVLLIGQPGTGKSMLGVGLAELLPKEKLTDTLSFPNPNDENNPLIRTVPAGQGRDLVAKSRIQSMGMFKNQNVFLFILVIISMIVPWWARSHYQSDIMFAAFFLGGMVFLGAFVIFLNLGKRMSSPQVRVPKLIVDNFRKKQAPFNDATGAHAGALLGDCLHDPFQSFRHSQVVTKVGGKDSFICVEINKEIDTLFSKYENKIERRGNYEALHLSKDDLFILGETNGSISPVEVLSSNRYDYNGEMIKLTTSENKELVVTAEHKIAIWKNNKIEYIEAKDIKESDKVVSKSEDIIIDKQDIIGTYDERQQEQCRLYYQYLDIKSKNPTWGYKRIAKAMNQKIDKTRWWHAKKHIPVPIQTVQWLKKRELLPLRIDNPKLPLIAKVLGATFGDGGIFENLNAIFLSSKEKYNVEEFGRDIGKIFHFNKGENSRIIEGGEFGHSWCYQNTNRNIIRFFSALGSPIGKKSSNNLTMPLWIYKRDNFKQEFFGSLFGSELGIPKIHVDRVRLNTLDFAITGEKGLEQNRIEFIENIKEYLNSNLIKTGKISTRIVNTKYSKKESVLYRLLISTEFQNLIHFANNCKLNYCKYKRDKLTSTVNEFREEKRKKYVDLISQGYGAESAMNLLNLTPQALYEILNETNYVIKEPEAAYS
;
A
#
# COMPACT_ATOMS: atom_id res chain seq x y z
N MET A 1 -36.61 -58.12 -34.26
CA MET A 1 -36.28 -58.30 -32.83
C MET A 1 -37.09 -59.47 -32.30
N ALA A 2 -36.48 -60.41 -31.58
CA ALA A 2 -37.19 -61.54 -30.97
C ALA A 2 -38.02 -61.06 -29.77
N SER A 3 -39.31 -61.39 -29.70
CA SER A 3 -40.17 -61.08 -28.56
C SER A 3 -39.85 -62.01 -27.38
N LEU A 4 -39.41 -61.46 -26.25
CA LEU A 4 -39.23 -62.19 -25.00
C LEU A 4 -40.60 -62.63 -24.45
N LYS A 5 -40.78 -63.93 -24.18
CA LYS A 5 -41.99 -64.47 -23.51
C LYS A 5 -41.79 -64.47 -21.99
N PHE A 6 -42.58 -63.69 -21.26
CA PHE A 6 -42.61 -63.64 -19.78
C PHE A 6 -44.04 -63.41 -19.27
N LYS A 7 -44.35 -63.76 -18.01
CA LYS A 7 -45.69 -63.55 -17.41
C LYS A 7 -45.78 -62.23 -16.63
N SER A 8 -44.72 -61.84 -15.94
CA SER A 8 -44.61 -60.58 -15.19
C SER A 8 -43.21 -59.97 -15.32
N THR A 9 -43.08 -58.66 -15.10
CA THR A 9 -41.77 -57.99 -15.06
C THR A 9 -40.88 -58.50 -13.92
N ALA A 10 -41.46 -59.16 -12.90
CA ALA A 10 -40.71 -59.86 -11.86
C ALA A 10 -39.89 -61.06 -12.42
N ASP A 11 -40.30 -61.63 -13.54
CA ASP A 11 -39.59 -62.74 -14.20
C ASP A 11 -38.38 -62.27 -15.01
N ILE A 12 -38.24 -60.95 -15.21
CA ILE A 12 -37.16 -60.35 -16.00
C ILE A 12 -35.96 -60.10 -15.10
N LYS A 13 -34.83 -60.75 -15.42
CA LYS A 13 -33.58 -60.55 -14.68
C LYS A 13 -33.02 -59.15 -14.94
N VAL A 14 -33.05 -58.29 -13.93
CA VAL A 14 -32.41 -56.97 -13.97
C VAL A 14 -30.90 -57.10 -13.75
N PRO A 15 -30.05 -56.50 -14.59
CA PRO A 15 -28.60 -56.47 -14.38
C PRO A 15 -28.22 -55.87 -13.03
N LYS A 16 -27.17 -56.41 -12.37
CA LYS A 16 -26.74 -55.95 -11.04
C LYS A 16 -26.03 -54.60 -11.06
N ARG A 17 -25.29 -54.28 -12.13
CA ARG A 17 -24.53 -53.04 -12.28
C ARG A 17 -25.41 -51.96 -12.87
N LEU A 18 -25.32 -50.74 -12.36
CA LEU A 18 -26.14 -49.63 -12.84
C LEU A 18 -25.89 -49.29 -14.30
N ILE A 19 -24.63 -49.42 -14.75
CA ILE A 19 -24.26 -49.13 -16.14
C ILE A 19 -24.97 -50.05 -17.15
N ASP A 20 -25.27 -51.29 -16.76
CA ASP A 20 -25.93 -52.28 -17.61
C ASP A 20 -27.47 -52.15 -17.56
N GLN A 21 -27.99 -51.28 -16.70
CA GLN A 21 -29.42 -50.93 -16.62
C GLN A 21 -29.78 -49.72 -17.51
N VAL A 22 -28.79 -49.06 -18.12
CA VAL A 22 -29.04 -47.92 -19.03
C VAL A 22 -29.63 -48.45 -20.35
N LEU A 23 -30.83 -47.98 -20.69
CA LEU A 23 -31.57 -48.44 -21.87
C LEU A 23 -31.39 -47.50 -23.06
N GLY A 24 -31.17 -48.07 -24.24
CA GLY A 24 -31.19 -47.33 -25.51
C GLY A 24 -30.00 -46.38 -25.74
N GLN A 25 -28.90 -46.52 -24.98
CA GLN A 25 -27.70 -45.69 -25.08
C GLN A 25 -26.42 -46.55 -25.13
N ASP A 26 -26.40 -47.57 -25.99
CA ASP A 26 -25.32 -48.57 -26.03
C ASP A 26 -23.93 -47.96 -26.30
N GLU A 27 -23.84 -46.99 -27.21
CA GLU A 27 -22.58 -46.29 -27.49
C GLU A 27 -22.12 -45.46 -26.30
N ALA A 28 -23.03 -44.78 -25.58
CA ALA A 28 -22.67 -44.05 -24.36
C ALA A 28 -22.16 -45.00 -23.27
N VAL A 29 -22.83 -46.14 -23.05
CA VAL A 29 -22.39 -47.17 -22.11
C VAL A 29 -21.00 -47.71 -22.47
N LYS A 30 -20.73 -47.96 -23.75
CA LYS A 30 -19.43 -48.43 -24.24
C LYS A 30 -18.33 -47.40 -24.01
N VAL A 31 -18.59 -46.12 -24.28
CA VAL A 31 -17.66 -45.02 -23.98
C VAL A 31 -17.42 -44.91 -22.48
N MET A 32 -18.47 -45.00 -21.65
CA MET A 32 -18.33 -44.93 -20.19
C MET A 32 -17.47 -46.06 -19.63
N LYS A 33 -17.64 -47.30 -20.11
CA LYS A 33 -16.79 -48.45 -19.71
C LYS A 33 -15.32 -48.20 -20.07
N LYS A 34 -15.04 -47.75 -21.30
CA LYS A 34 -13.68 -47.38 -21.73
C LYS A 34 -13.10 -46.23 -20.89
N SER A 35 -13.90 -45.21 -20.59
CA SER A 35 -13.48 -44.06 -19.79
C SER A 35 -13.18 -44.44 -18.34
N ALA A 36 -13.91 -45.40 -17.75
CA ALA A 36 -13.61 -45.94 -16.42
C ALA A 36 -12.25 -46.66 -16.39
N GLU A 37 -12.00 -47.52 -17.39
CA GLU A 37 -10.72 -48.24 -17.52
C GLU A 37 -9.55 -47.28 -17.73
N GLN A 38 -9.72 -46.30 -18.62
CA GLN A 38 -8.68 -45.33 -18.98
C GLN A 38 -8.60 -44.11 -18.05
N ARG A 39 -9.52 -43.98 -17.07
CA ARG A 39 -9.66 -42.83 -16.17
C ARG A 39 -9.76 -41.49 -16.89
N ARG A 40 -10.60 -41.42 -17.92
CA ARG A 40 -10.82 -40.21 -18.72
C ARG A 40 -12.06 -39.44 -18.25
N HIS A 41 -12.02 -38.13 -18.39
CA HIS A 41 -13.18 -37.27 -18.20
C HIS A 41 -14.20 -37.52 -19.33
N VAL A 42 -15.48 -37.42 -18.99
CA VAL A 42 -16.58 -37.59 -19.95
C VAL A 42 -17.51 -36.40 -19.87
N LEU A 43 -17.84 -35.83 -21.03
CA LEU A 43 -18.88 -34.82 -21.19
C LEU A 43 -20.13 -35.49 -21.76
N LEU A 44 -21.20 -35.56 -20.97
CA LEU A 44 -22.48 -36.14 -21.40
C LEU A 44 -23.42 -35.03 -21.89
N ILE A 45 -23.77 -35.05 -23.17
CA ILE A 45 -24.68 -34.07 -23.79
C ILE A 45 -26.01 -34.78 -24.11
N GLY A 46 -27.11 -34.21 -23.62
CA GLY A 46 -28.45 -34.75 -23.88
C GLY A 46 -29.54 -33.93 -23.18
N GLN A 47 -30.78 -34.08 -23.63
CA GLN A 47 -31.94 -33.40 -23.06
C GLN A 47 -32.10 -33.70 -21.54
N PRO A 48 -32.73 -32.80 -20.75
CA PRO A 48 -33.08 -33.10 -19.37
C PRO A 48 -33.86 -34.42 -19.26
N GLY A 49 -33.63 -35.21 -18.20
CA GLY A 49 -34.33 -36.49 -17.99
C GLY A 49 -33.78 -37.70 -18.75
N THR A 50 -32.74 -37.57 -19.58
CA THR A 50 -32.18 -38.69 -20.38
C THR A 50 -31.21 -39.62 -19.62
N GLY A 51 -31.17 -39.58 -18.29
CA GLY A 51 -30.34 -40.49 -17.48
C GLY A 51 -28.84 -40.14 -17.37
N LYS A 52 -28.45 -38.89 -17.62
CA LYS A 52 -27.04 -38.44 -17.51
C LYS A 52 -26.41 -38.72 -16.14
N SER A 53 -27.11 -38.41 -15.04
CA SER A 53 -26.62 -38.69 -13.69
C SER A 53 -26.48 -40.19 -13.42
N MET A 54 -27.39 -41.01 -13.95
CA MET A 54 -27.34 -42.48 -13.82
C MET A 54 -26.09 -43.06 -14.50
N LEU A 55 -25.71 -42.54 -15.68
CA LEU A 55 -24.44 -42.87 -16.33
C LEU A 55 -23.23 -42.47 -15.47
N GLY A 56 -23.28 -41.30 -14.83
CA GLY A 56 -22.24 -40.84 -13.89
C GLY A 56 -22.09 -41.73 -12.66
N VAL A 57 -23.20 -42.15 -12.04
CA VAL A 57 -23.16 -43.12 -10.92
C VAL A 57 -22.63 -44.47 -11.40
N GLY A 58 -23.03 -44.92 -12.59
CA GLY A 58 -22.52 -46.14 -13.20
C GLY A 58 -21.01 -46.09 -13.47
N LEU A 59 -20.46 -44.92 -13.82
CA LEU A 59 -19.01 -44.73 -13.94
C LEU A 59 -18.31 -44.92 -12.60
N ALA A 60 -18.83 -44.30 -11.54
CA ALA A 60 -18.24 -44.39 -10.20
C ALA A 60 -18.21 -45.84 -9.67
N GLU A 61 -19.24 -46.64 -10.00
CA GLU A 61 -19.28 -48.07 -9.69
C GLU A 61 -18.20 -48.88 -10.43
N LEU A 62 -17.89 -48.51 -11.69
CA LEU A 62 -16.89 -49.20 -12.52
C LEU A 62 -15.44 -48.85 -12.18
N LEU A 63 -15.19 -47.74 -11.49
CA LEU A 63 -13.83 -47.33 -11.13
C LEU A 63 -13.15 -48.36 -10.19
N PRO A 64 -11.85 -48.64 -10.40
CA PRO A 64 -11.13 -49.63 -9.61
C PRO A 64 -11.03 -49.19 -8.14
N LYS A 65 -11.30 -50.14 -7.22
CA LYS A 65 -11.41 -49.91 -5.77
C LYS A 65 -10.08 -49.63 -5.07
N GLU A 66 -8.96 -49.91 -5.74
CA GLU A 66 -7.69 -50.24 -5.07
C GLU A 66 -6.91 -49.05 -4.50
N LYS A 67 -7.38 -47.80 -4.64
CA LYS A 67 -6.67 -46.63 -4.09
C LYS A 67 -7.60 -45.53 -3.57
N LEU A 68 -8.62 -45.87 -2.78
CA LEU A 68 -9.29 -44.84 -1.98
C LEU A 68 -8.31 -44.32 -0.91
N THR A 69 -8.21 -43.00 -0.81
CA THR A 69 -7.36 -42.32 0.17
C THR A 69 -8.21 -41.40 1.04
N ASP A 70 -7.84 -41.29 2.31
CA ASP A 70 -8.29 -40.22 3.18
C ASP A 70 -7.33 -39.02 3.02
N THR A 71 -7.86 -37.80 3.12
CA THR A 71 -7.08 -36.56 3.02
C THR A 71 -7.11 -35.82 4.34
N LEU A 72 -5.93 -35.48 4.88
CA LEU A 72 -5.76 -34.77 6.14
C LEU A 72 -5.07 -33.43 5.92
N SER A 73 -5.47 -32.43 6.72
CA SER A 73 -4.82 -31.12 6.82
C SER A 73 -4.06 -31.03 8.15
N PHE A 74 -2.76 -30.79 8.06
CA PHE A 74 -1.87 -30.60 9.18
C PHE A 74 -1.52 -29.11 9.34
N PRO A 75 -1.34 -28.64 10.58
CA PRO A 75 -0.79 -27.30 10.82
C PRO A 75 0.63 -27.23 10.24
N ASN A 76 0.96 -26.12 9.58
CA ASN A 76 2.30 -25.84 9.09
C ASN A 76 3.01 -24.88 10.06
N PRO A 77 4.10 -25.30 10.73
CA PRO A 77 4.83 -24.45 11.66
C PRO A 77 5.57 -23.28 11.01
N ASN A 78 5.90 -23.38 9.71
CA ASN A 78 6.68 -22.37 8.99
C ASN A 78 5.80 -21.29 8.33
N ASP A 79 4.58 -21.65 7.94
CA ASP A 79 3.63 -20.76 7.26
C ASP A 79 2.20 -21.16 7.61
N GLU A 80 1.57 -20.43 8.53
CA GLU A 80 0.23 -20.72 9.01
C GLU A 80 -0.84 -20.64 7.91
N ASN A 81 -0.64 -19.79 6.91
CA ASN A 81 -1.58 -19.61 5.80
C ASN A 81 -1.50 -20.74 4.75
N ASN A 82 -0.51 -21.62 4.88
CA ASN A 82 -0.28 -22.73 3.95
C ASN A 82 -0.28 -24.09 4.68
N PRO A 83 -1.45 -24.66 5.01
CA PRO A 83 -1.54 -25.92 5.73
C PRO A 83 -0.98 -27.10 4.93
N LEU A 84 -0.35 -28.06 5.62
CA LEU A 84 0.25 -29.24 4.98
C LEU A 84 -0.82 -30.29 4.71
N ILE A 85 -1.08 -30.60 3.43
CA ILE A 85 -2.04 -31.64 3.04
C ILE A 85 -1.33 -32.99 2.85
N ARG A 86 -1.87 -34.06 3.45
CA ARG A 86 -1.37 -35.44 3.27
C ARG A 86 -2.49 -36.41 2.97
N THR A 87 -2.21 -37.39 2.12
CA THR A 87 -3.12 -38.49 1.82
C THR A 87 -2.62 -39.79 2.48
N VAL A 88 -3.55 -40.56 3.02
CA VAL A 88 -3.28 -41.90 3.59
C VAL A 88 -4.29 -42.90 3.02
N PRO A 89 -4.02 -44.21 3.04
CA PRO A 89 -5.01 -45.21 2.62
C PRO A 89 -6.32 -45.07 3.40
N ALA A 90 -7.46 -45.29 2.73
CA ALA A 90 -8.78 -45.14 3.32
C ALA A 90 -8.92 -45.91 4.64
N GLY A 91 -9.41 -45.21 5.67
CA GLY A 91 -9.61 -45.69 7.02
C GLY A 91 -8.45 -45.47 7.99
N GLN A 92 -7.24 -45.14 7.50
CA GLN A 92 -6.13 -44.78 8.38
C GLN A 92 -6.21 -43.32 8.88
N GLY A 93 -6.99 -42.46 8.22
CA GLY A 93 -7.10 -41.05 8.59
C GLY A 93 -7.67 -40.85 9.99
N ARG A 94 -8.74 -41.58 10.33
CA ARG A 94 -9.35 -41.55 11.66
C ARG A 94 -8.38 -42.02 12.76
N ASP A 95 -7.66 -43.11 12.50
CA ASP A 95 -6.67 -43.67 13.43
C ASP A 95 -5.51 -42.69 13.69
N LEU A 96 -5.06 -41.99 12.65
CA LEU A 96 -3.99 -41.00 12.76
C LEU A 96 -4.45 -39.80 13.61
N VAL A 97 -5.64 -39.26 13.34
CA VAL A 97 -6.21 -38.17 14.15
C VAL A 97 -6.39 -38.61 15.61
N ALA A 98 -6.88 -39.83 15.84
CA ALA A 98 -7.03 -40.38 17.19
C ALA A 98 -5.68 -40.54 17.90
N LYS A 99 -4.65 -41.08 17.21
CA LYS A 99 -3.28 -41.19 17.74
C LYS A 99 -2.69 -39.82 18.09
N SER A 100 -2.85 -38.81 17.23
CA SER A 100 -2.39 -37.45 17.50
C SER A 100 -3.11 -36.80 18.69
N ARG A 101 -4.42 -37.05 18.87
CA ARG A 101 -5.18 -36.61 20.06
C ARG A 101 -4.70 -37.31 21.34
N ILE A 102 -4.41 -38.61 21.27
CA ILE A 102 -3.93 -39.36 22.44
C ILE A 102 -2.50 -38.93 22.79
N GLN A 103 -1.64 -38.69 21.80
CA GLN A 103 -0.28 -38.17 22.01
C GLN A 103 -0.29 -36.78 22.65
N SER A 104 -1.24 -35.90 22.28
CA SER A 104 -1.38 -34.59 22.94
C SER A 104 -1.86 -34.70 24.40
N MET A 105 -2.63 -35.73 24.73
CA MET A 105 -3.05 -36.03 26.11
C MET A 105 -2.01 -36.82 26.93
N GLY A 106 -1.13 -37.57 26.26
CA GLY A 106 -0.22 -38.56 26.86
C GLY A 106 0.86 -37.99 27.79
N MET A 107 1.12 -36.69 27.73
CA MET A 107 2.10 -36.02 28.59
C MET A 107 1.69 -36.01 30.08
N PHE A 108 0.40 -36.22 30.39
CA PHE A 108 -0.12 -36.17 31.77
C PHE A 108 -0.20 -37.52 32.48
N LYS A 109 0.02 -38.66 31.79
CA LYS A 109 -0.15 -39.99 32.39
C LYS A 109 1.00 -40.37 33.34
N ASN A 110 2.24 -39.98 33.01
CA ASN A 110 3.42 -40.26 33.84
C ASN A 110 3.54 -39.32 35.05
N GLN A 111 2.97 -38.11 34.98
CA GLN A 111 3.00 -37.14 36.08
C GLN A 111 2.21 -37.62 37.30
N ASN A 112 1.03 -38.20 37.08
CA ASN A 112 0.21 -38.74 38.18
C ASN A 112 0.87 -39.95 38.83
N VAL A 113 1.50 -40.84 38.05
CA VAL A 113 2.25 -42.00 38.59
C VAL A 113 3.44 -41.54 39.43
N PHE A 114 4.21 -40.55 38.96
CA PHE A 114 5.32 -39.97 39.72
C PHE A 114 4.85 -39.32 41.04
N LEU A 115 3.72 -38.61 41.01
CA LEU A 115 3.10 -38.05 42.22
C LEU A 115 2.71 -39.15 43.23
N PHE A 116 2.11 -40.24 42.76
CA PHE A 116 1.76 -41.37 43.62
C PHE A 116 3.00 -42.01 44.26
N ILE A 117 4.09 -42.16 43.52
CA ILE A 117 5.36 -42.68 44.06
C ILE A 117 5.89 -41.73 45.16
N LEU A 118 5.86 -40.42 44.95
CA LEU A 118 6.28 -39.44 45.96
C LEU A 118 5.41 -39.46 47.22
N VAL A 119 4.09 -39.65 47.09
CA VAL A 119 3.18 -39.82 48.24
C VAL A 119 3.50 -41.08 49.01
N ILE A 120 3.77 -42.19 48.32
CA ILE A 120 4.15 -43.45 48.95
C ILE A 120 5.49 -43.29 49.71
N ILE A 121 6.48 -42.64 49.10
CA ILE A 121 7.77 -42.35 49.75
C ILE A 121 7.57 -41.45 50.97
N SER A 122 6.78 -40.38 50.87
CA SER A 122 6.53 -39.48 52.00
C SER A 122 5.80 -40.16 53.15
N MET A 123 5.02 -41.22 52.87
CA MET A 123 4.39 -42.05 53.88
C MET A 123 5.32 -43.11 54.48
N ILE A 124 6.22 -43.74 53.71
CA ILE A 124 7.08 -44.84 54.17
C ILE A 124 8.33 -44.34 54.92
N VAL A 125 8.99 -43.29 54.43
CA VAL A 125 10.25 -42.77 54.98
C VAL A 125 10.17 -42.42 56.48
N PRO A 126 9.06 -41.83 57.01
CA PRO A 126 8.92 -41.58 58.44
C PRO A 126 8.94 -42.86 59.29
N TRP A 127 8.30 -43.94 58.83
CA TRP A 127 8.31 -45.23 59.56
C TRP A 127 9.69 -45.87 59.57
N TRP A 128 10.41 -45.78 58.46
CA TRP A 128 11.81 -46.22 58.39
C TRP A 128 12.69 -45.40 59.35
N ALA A 129 12.55 -44.07 59.36
CA ALA A 129 13.30 -43.20 60.24
C ALA A 129 13.00 -43.48 61.73
N ARG A 130 11.74 -43.76 62.07
CA ARG A 130 11.34 -44.17 63.43
C ARG A 130 12.05 -45.45 63.85
N SER A 131 12.09 -46.46 62.97
CA SER A 131 12.73 -47.75 63.26
C SER A 131 14.25 -47.63 63.39
N HIS A 132 14.89 -46.79 62.57
CA HIS A 132 16.35 -46.68 62.55
C HIS A 132 16.90 -45.81 63.69
N TYR A 133 16.24 -44.68 63.97
CA TYR A 133 16.70 -43.72 64.98
C TYR A 133 16.02 -43.90 66.35
N GLN A 134 15.07 -44.84 66.48
CA GLN A 134 14.31 -45.13 67.71
C GLN A 134 13.75 -43.86 68.41
N SER A 135 13.33 -42.88 67.62
CA SER A 135 12.90 -41.57 68.12
C SER A 135 11.61 -41.13 67.47
N ASP A 136 10.61 -40.84 68.30
CA ASP A 136 9.32 -40.29 67.85
C ASP A 136 9.48 -38.84 67.33
N ILE A 137 10.51 -38.12 67.79
CA ILE A 137 10.86 -36.78 67.30
C ILE A 137 11.33 -36.86 65.86
N MET A 138 12.15 -37.87 65.52
CA MET A 138 12.62 -38.10 64.16
C MET A 138 11.49 -38.52 63.23
N PHE A 139 10.53 -39.32 63.71
CA PHE A 139 9.30 -39.62 62.96
C PHE A 139 8.54 -38.34 62.60
N ALA A 140 8.27 -37.48 63.60
CA ALA A 140 7.52 -36.25 63.39
C ALA A 140 8.23 -35.29 62.42
N ALA A 141 9.55 -35.15 62.53
CA ALA A 141 10.35 -34.28 61.66
C ALA A 141 10.33 -34.71 60.19
N PHE A 142 10.54 -36.00 59.90
CA PHE A 142 10.50 -36.53 58.54
C PHE A 142 9.08 -36.54 57.96
N PHE A 143 8.06 -36.78 58.78
CA PHE A 143 6.67 -36.71 58.35
C PHE A 143 6.25 -35.28 57.99
N LEU A 144 6.52 -34.30 58.86
CA LEU A 144 6.24 -32.89 58.58
C LEU A 144 7.03 -32.37 57.38
N GLY A 145 8.34 -32.66 57.32
CA GLY A 145 9.20 -32.27 56.19
C GLY A 145 8.73 -32.87 54.87
N GLY A 146 8.36 -34.16 54.87
CA GLY A 146 7.82 -34.85 53.70
C GLY A 146 6.48 -34.27 53.23
N MET A 147 5.58 -33.91 54.15
CA MET A 147 4.28 -33.32 53.82
C MET A 147 4.40 -31.89 53.29
N VAL A 148 5.28 -31.07 53.88
CA VAL A 148 5.56 -29.71 53.40
C VAL A 148 6.21 -29.75 52.02
N PHE A 149 7.18 -30.64 51.80
CA PHE A 149 7.80 -30.85 50.50
C PHE A 149 6.78 -31.28 49.44
N LEU A 150 5.92 -32.25 49.76
CA LEU A 150 4.85 -32.70 48.86
C LEU A 150 3.88 -31.56 48.52
N GLY A 151 3.46 -30.78 49.52
CA GLY A 151 2.60 -29.61 49.33
C GLY A 151 3.23 -28.55 48.43
N ALA A 152 4.49 -28.18 48.70
CA ALA A 152 5.23 -27.22 47.88
C ALA A 152 5.42 -27.71 46.45
N PHE A 153 5.71 -29.01 46.26
CA PHE A 153 5.87 -29.63 44.95
C PHE A 153 4.55 -29.65 44.14
N VAL A 154 3.42 -29.95 44.78
CA VAL A 154 2.09 -29.89 44.14
C VAL A 154 1.75 -28.46 43.69
N ILE A 155 2.06 -27.46 44.52
CA ILE A 155 1.88 -26.04 44.18
C ILE A 155 2.77 -25.66 42.99
N PHE A 156 4.05 -26.02 43.02
CA PHE A 156 5.00 -25.78 41.94
C PHE A 156 4.56 -26.39 40.60
N LEU A 157 4.08 -27.63 40.60
CA LEU A 157 3.53 -28.28 39.40
C LEU A 157 2.27 -27.58 38.86
N ASN A 158 1.40 -27.08 39.74
CA ASN A 158 0.20 -26.35 39.33
C ASN A 158 0.51 -24.94 38.80
N LEU A 159 1.58 -24.29 39.27
CA LEU A 159 2.06 -23.05 38.67
C LEU A 159 2.60 -23.30 37.25
N GLY A 160 3.32 -24.41 37.03
CA GLY A 160 3.80 -24.80 35.70
C GLY A 160 2.68 -25.05 34.68
N LYS A 161 1.51 -25.53 35.11
CA LYS A 161 0.33 -25.71 34.23
C LYS A 161 -0.28 -24.41 33.72
N ARG A 162 0.01 -23.26 34.35
CA ARG A 162 -0.41 -21.94 33.87
C ARG A 162 0.54 -21.34 32.83
N MET A 163 1.75 -21.87 32.69
CA MET A 163 2.65 -21.53 31.59
C MET A 163 2.37 -22.44 30.39
N SER A 164 1.65 -21.86 29.42
CA SER A 164 1.38 -22.33 28.05
C SER A 164 2.13 -23.59 27.62
N SER A 165 1.50 -24.75 27.76
CA SER A 165 1.84 -25.86 26.86
C SER A 165 1.42 -25.42 25.45
N PRO A 166 2.31 -25.45 24.44
CA PRO A 166 1.89 -25.19 23.07
C PRO A 166 0.80 -26.20 22.76
N GLN A 167 -0.42 -25.72 22.48
CA GLN A 167 -1.51 -26.60 22.11
C GLN A 167 -1.05 -27.41 20.90
N VAL A 168 -0.86 -28.71 21.09
CA VAL A 168 -0.50 -29.62 20.00
C VAL A 168 -1.66 -29.59 19.02
N ARG A 169 -1.50 -28.83 17.93
CA ARG A 169 -2.50 -28.61 16.91
C ARG A 169 -2.74 -29.95 16.20
N VAL A 170 -3.90 -30.56 16.46
CA VAL A 170 -4.28 -31.88 15.92
C VAL A 170 -4.66 -31.75 14.43
N PRO A 171 -4.25 -32.67 13.55
CA PRO A 171 -4.66 -32.64 12.15
C PRO A 171 -6.18 -32.80 11.98
N LYS A 172 -6.72 -32.16 10.94
CA LYS A 172 -8.14 -32.27 10.56
C LYS A 172 -8.31 -33.26 9.41
N LEU A 173 -9.28 -34.17 9.53
CA LEU A 173 -9.68 -35.07 8.45
C LEU A 173 -10.62 -34.31 7.50
N ILE A 174 -10.18 -34.08 6.26
CA ILE A 174 -10.91 -33.29 5.25
C ILE A 174 -11.77 -34.18 4.36
N VAL A 175 -11.19 -35.28 3.86
CA VAL A 175 -11.92 -36.28 3.07
C VAL A 175 -11.83 -37.61 3.78
N ASP A 176 -12.98 -38.15 4.17
CA ASP A 176 -13.10 -39.43 4.84
C ASP A 176 -13.76 -40.47 3.92
N ASN A 177 -13.00 -41.51 3.59
CA ASN A 177 -13.46 -42.64 2.79
C ASN A 177 -13.55 -43.93 3.62
N PHE A 178 -13.62 -43.83 4.95
CA PHE A 178 -13.81 -44.97 5.84
C PHE A 178 -15.06 -45.80 5.46
N ARG A 179 -14.86 -47.12 5.35
CA ARG A 179 -15.87 -48.13 4.96
C ARG A 179 -16.48 -47.98 3.55
N LYS A 180 -16.01 -47.06 2.71
CA LYS A 180 -16.47 -46.98 1.31
C LYS A 180 -15.84 -48.11 0.49
N LYS A 181 -16.68 -48.89 -0.20
CA LYS A 181 -16.27 -50.03 -1.04
C LYS A 181 -16.20 -49.69 -2.54
N GLN A 182 -16.64 -48.50 -2.93
CA GLN A 182 -16.71 -48.00 -4.29
C GLN A 182 -16.27 -46.53 -4.31
N ALA A 183 -15.87 -46.02 -5.48
CA ALA A 183 -15.54 -44.61 -5.64
C ALA A 183 -16.77 -43.74 -5.34
N PRO A 184 -16.61 -42.60 -4.64
CA PRO A 184 -17.73 -41.73 -4.35
C PRO A 184 -18.24 -41.06 -5.63
N PHE A 185 -19.56 -41.01 -5.79
CA PHE A 185 -20.22 -40.13 -6.75
C PHE A 185 -20.68 -38.87 -5.99
N ASN A 186 -20.08 -37.73 -6.30
CA ASN A 186 -20.45 -36.44 -5.73
C ASN A 186 -21.12 -35.60 -6.82
N ASP A 187 -22.42 -35.36 -6.69
CA ASP A 187 -23.14 -34.46 -7.58
C ASP A 187 -22.87 -33.02 -7.15
N ALA A 188 -22.18 -32.25 -8.02
CA ALA A 188 -21.86 -30.85 -7.79
C ALA A 188 -22.64 -29.91 -8.73
N THR A 189 -23.79 -30.38 -9.26
CA THR A 189 -24.65 -29.57 -10.13
C THR A 189 -25.15 -28.34 -9.36
N GLY A 190 -24.83 -27.14 -9.86
CA GLY A 190 -25.23 -25.88 -9.23
C GLY A 190 -24.41 -25.49 -8.00
N ALA A 191 -23.33 -26.20 -7.67
CA ALA A 191 -22.46 -25.84 -6.56
C ALA A 191 -21.73 -24.51 -6.83
N HIS A 192 -21.72 -23.62 -5.84
CA HIS A 192 -20.90 -22.40 -5.85
C HIS A 192 -19.41 -22.73 -5.69
N ALA A 193 -18.54 -21.78 -6.00
CA ALA A 193 -17.09 -21.99 -6.04
C ALA A 193 -16.52 -22.62 -4.76
N GLY A 194 -16.90 -22.12 -3.57
CA GLY A 194 -16.44 -22.68 -2.29
C GLY A 194 -16.88 -24.13 -2.05
N ALA A 195 -18.11 -24.48 -2.45
CA ALA A 195 -18.62 -25.85 -2.33
C ALA A 195 -17.95 -26.82 -3.32
N LEU A 196 -17.59 -26.33 -4.52
CA LEU A 196 -16.97 -27.15 -5.58
C LEU A 196 -15.46 -27.31 -5.39
N LEU A 197 -14.76 -26.23 -5.07
CA LEU A 197 -13.29 -26.15 -5.05
C LEU A 197 -12.71 -26.23 -3.63
N GLY A 198 -13.55 -26.13 -2.60
CA GLY A 198 -13.17 -26.00 -1.20
C GLY A 198 -13.13 -24.54 -0.76
N ASP A 199 -13.36 -24.31 0.53
CA ASP A 199 -13.38 -22.99 1.14
C ASP A 199 -12.68 -22.98 2.50
N CYS A 200 -12.12 -21.83 2.87
CA CYS A 200 -11.53 -21.58 4.17
C CYS A 200 -12.52 -20.74 4.99
N LEU A 201 -13.17 -21.36 5.96
CA LEU A 201 -14.13 -20.66 6.82
C LEU A 201 -13.47 -19.46 7.53
N HIS A 202 -14.15 -18.31 7.47
CA HIS A 202 -13.74 -17.11 8.18
C HIS A 202 -13.75 -17.35 9.70
N ASP A 203 -12.73 -16.85 10.39
CA ASP A 203 -12.65 -16.89 11.85
C ASP A 203 -13.53 -15.79 12.46
N PRO A 204 -14.68 -16.13 13.09
CA PRO A 204 -15.58 -15.12 13.64
C PRO A 204 -14.93 -14.28 14.75
N PHE A 205 -13.83 -14.75 15.35
CA PHE A 205 -13.14 -14.03 16.41
C PHE A 205 -12.26 -12.89 15.91
N GLN A 206 -12.05 -12.73 14.60
CA GLN A 206 -11.30 -11.61 14.03
C GLN A 206 -12.28 -10.62 13.39
N SER A 207 -12.59 -9.53 14.09
CA SER A 207 -13.62 -8.57 13.64
C SER A 207 -13.28 -7.12 13.96
N PHE A 208 -13.80 -6.21 13.15
CA PHE A 208 -13.69 -4.76 13.33
C PHE A 208 -14.91 -4.21 14.05
N ARG A 209 -14.74 -3.10 14.78
CA ARG A 209 -15.89 -2.35 15.29
C ARG A 209 -16.71 -1.78 14.12
N HIS A 210 -18.03 -1.84 14.24
CA HIS A 210 -18.98 -1.41 13.21
C HIS A 210 -18.73 0.01 12.64
N SER A 211 -18.22 0.94 13.46
CA SER A 211 -17.93 2.33 13.11
C SER A 211 -16.58 2.56 12.44
N GLN A 212 -15.79 1.52 12.20
CA GLN A 212 -14.51 1.63 11.50
C GLN A 212 -14.73 2.04 10.04
N VAL A 213 -13.75 2.74 9.47
CA VAL A 213 -13.83 3.26 8.10
C VAL A 213 -12.97 2.41 7.18
N VAL A 214 -13.53 2.02 6.05
CA VAL A 214 -12.85 1.29 4.97
C VAL A 214 -12.86 2.13 3.69
N THR A 215 -11.81 1.99 2.87
CA THR A 215 -11.75 2.63 1.55
C THR A 215 -12.18 1.63 0.48
N LYS A 216 -13.31 1.90 -0.19
CA LYS A 216 -13.80 1.15 -1.35
C LYS A 216 -13.44 1.82 -2.66
N VAL A 217 -13.41 1.03 -3.73
CA VAL A 217 -13.17 1.50 -5.11
C VAL A 217 -14.52 1.79 -5.78
N GLY A 218 -14.72 3.02 -6.23
CA GLY A 218 -15.88 3.49 -6.98
C GLY A 218 -15.66 3.48 -8.50
N GLY A 219 -16.72 3.78 -9.27
CA GLY A 219 -16.64 3.81 -10.73
C GLY A 219 -15.67 4.89 -11.24
N LYS A 220 -14.65 4.49 -12.02
CA LYS A 220 -13.48 5.26 -12.50
C LYS A 220 -12.29 5.36 -11.52
N ASP A 221 -11.92 4.28 -10.84
CA ASP A 221 -10.75 4.23 -9.92
C ASP A 221 -10.79 5.31 -8.81
N SER A 222 -11.99 5.77 -8.45
CA SER A 222 -12.17 6.73 -7.37
C SER A 222 -12.16 5.99 -6.03
N PHE A 223 -11.47 6.52 -5.02
CA PHE A 223 -11.45 5.93 -3.69
C PHE A 223 -12.48 6.63 -2.80
N ILE A 224 -13.38 5.86 -2.21
CA ILE A 224 -14.46 6.36 -1.34
C ILE A 224 -14.26 5.78 0.06
N CYS A 225 -14.15 6.65 1.07
CA CYS A 225 -14.12 6.23 2.46
C CYS A 225 -15.55 6.08 3.00
N VAL A 226 -15.88 4.91 3.57
CA VAL A 226 -17.20 4.59 4.09
C VAL A 226 -17.07 3.86 5.43
N GLU A 227 -18.00 4.10 6.36
CA GLU A 227 -18.08 3.29 7.58
C GLU A 227 -18.52 1.87 7.23
N ILE A 228 -17.91 0.86 7.86
CA ILE A 228 -18.15 -0.55 7.57
C ILE A 228 -19.64 -0.88 7.69
N ASN A 229 -20.30 -0.44 8.77
CA ASN A 229 -21.73 -0.72 8.95
C ASN A 229 -22.61 -0.16 7.82
N LYS A 230 -22.36 1.07 7.35
CA LYS A 230 -23.14 1.68 6.26
C LYS A 230 -23.01 0.87 4.98
N GLU A 231 -21.82 0.37 4.67
CA GLU A 231 -21.59 -0.47 3.50
C GLU A 231 -22.26 -1.85 3.64
N ILE A 232 -22.11 -2.48 4.81
CA ILE A 232 -22.74 -3.77 5.11
C ILE A 232 -24.26 -3.66 5.01
N ASP A 233 -24.87 -2.64 5.64
CA ASP A 233 -26.32 -2.44 5.62
C ASP A 233 -26.83 -2.22 4.19
N THR A 234 -26.08 -1.51 3.35
CA THR A 234 -26.41 -1.30 1.93
C THR A 234 -26.37 -2.62 1.15
N LEU A 235 -25.32 -3.43 1.34
CA LEU A 235 -25.18 -4.73 0.67
C LEU A 235 -26.25 -5.72 1.12
N PHE A 236 -26.53 -5.78 2.42
CA PHE A 236 -27.51 -6.70 3.00
C PHE A 236 -28.93 -6.32 2.57
N SER A 237 -29.23 -5.02 2.45
CA SER A 237 -30.50 -4.55 1.88
C SER A 237 -30.63 -4.89 0.39
N LYS A 238 -29.54 -4.79 -0.37
CA LYS A 238 -29.52 -5.12 -1.81
C LYS A 238 -29.72 -6.61 -2.07
N TYR A 239 -29.19 -7.47 -1.21
CA TYR A 239 -29.14 -8.92 -1.41
C TYR A 239 -29.85 -9.72 -0.30
N GLU A 240 -30.97 -9.21 0.20
CA GLU A 240 -31.69 -9.77 1.35
C GLU A 240 -32.00 -11.28 1.22
N ASN A 241 -32.36 -11.73 0.02
CA ASN A 241 -32.71 -13.13 -0.28
C ASN A 241 -31.50 -14.11 -0.31
N LYS A 242 -30.26 -13.59 -0.21
CA LYS A 242 -29.02 -14.38 -0.27
C LYS A 242 -28.26 -14.41 1.06
N ILE A 243 -28.82 -13.82 2.12
CA ILE A 243 -28.18 -13.77 3.44
C ILE A 243 -28.32 -15.12 4.12
N GLU A 244 -27.20 -15.69 4.55
CA GLU A 244 -27.14 -16.88 5.40
C GLU A 244 -27.14 -16.47 6.87
N ARG A 245 -28.05 -17.05 7.66
CA ARG A 245 -28.20 -16.74 9.09
C ARG A 245 -27.95 -17.97 9.95
N ARG A 246 -27.12 -17.82 10.97
CA ARG A 246 -26.85 -18.87 11.97
C ARG A 246 -26.74 -18.26 13.37
N GLY A 247 -27.84 -18.27 14.12
CA GLY A 247 -27.88 -17.67 15.46
C GLY A 247 -27.78 -16.14 15.37
N ASN A 248 -26.77 -15.57 16.04
CA ASN A 248 -26.47 -14.13 16.00
C ASN A 248 -25.51 -13.74 14.86
N TYR A 249 -25.14 -14.68 13.97
CA TYR A 249 -24.22 -14.45 12.87
C TYR A 249 -24.97 -14.40 11.53
N GLU A 250 -24.70 -13.37 10.74
CA GLU A 250 -25.21 -13.18 9.39
C GLU A 250 -24.06 -13.02 8.39
N ALA A 251 -24.16 -13.73 7.27
CA ALA A 251 -23.16 -13.71 6.20
C ALA A 251 -23.82 -13.52 4.83
N LEU A 252 -23.12 -12.81 3.96
CA LEU A 252 -23.51 -12.59 2.58
C LEU A 252 -22.31 -12.87 1.68
N HIS A 253 -22.43 -13.86 0.80
CA HIS A 253 -21.48 -14.10 -0.27
C HIS A 253 -21.71 -13.12 -1.41
N LEU A 254 -20.66 -12.42 -1.82
CA LEU A 254 -20.71 -11.43 -2.88
C LEU A 254 -20.43 -12.09 -4.24
N SER A 255 -21.07 -11.56 -5.29
CA SER A 255 -20.79 -11.99 -6.65
C SER A 255 -19.52 -11.31 -7.14
N LYS A 256 -18.94 -11.84 -8.23
CA LYS A 256 -17.75 -11.26 -8.81
C LYS A 256 -17.98 -9.78 -9.15
N ASP A 257 -17.00 -8.94 -8.85
CA ASP A 257 -16.99 -7.49 -9.09
C ASP A 257 -18.01 -6.65 -8.27
N ASP A 258 -18.66 -7.24 -7.25
CA ASP A 258 -19.66 -6.52 -6.43
C ASP A 258 -19.04 -5.44 -5.52
N LEU A 259 -17.88 -5.72 -4.92
CA LEU A 259 -17.19 -4.81 -4.02
C LEU A 259 -15.68 -5.00 -4.10
N PHE A 260 -14.98 -3.90 -4.29
CA PHE A 260 -13.52 -3.82 -4.16
C PHE A 260 -13.16 -2.87 -3.03
N ILE A 261 -12.22 -3.30 -2.18
CA ILE A 261 -11.61 -2.46 -1.15
C ILE A 261 -10.11 -2.33 -1.40
N LEU A 262 -9.47 -1.33 -0.80
CA LEU A 262 -8.02 -1.29 -0.79
C LEU A 262 -7.45 -2.31 0.21
N GLY A 263 -6.65 -3.24 -0.29
CA GLY A 263 -5.91 -4.23 0.50
C GLY A 263 -4.43 -4.25 0.12
N GLU A 264 -3.62 -4.90 0.94
CA GLU A 264 -2.21 -5.14 0.65
C GLU A 264 -2.07 -6.44 -0.16
N THR A 265 -1.36 -6.38 -1.28
CA THR A 265 -0.99 -7.50 -2.13
C THR A 265 0.48 -7.38 -2.54
N ASN A 266 1.29 -8.40 -2.22
CA ASN A 266 2.69 -8.53 -2.64
C ASN A 266 3.58 -7.29 -2.34
N GLY A 267 3.38 -6.66 -1.19
CA GLY A 267 4.10 -5.46 -0.74
C GLY A 267 3.53 -4.14 -1.26
N SER A 268 2.40 -4.14 -1.96
CA SER A 268 1.77 -2.96 -2.56
C SER A 268 0.28 -2.87 -2.20
N ILE A 269 -0.28 -1.67 -2.15
CA ILE A 269 -1.72 -1.50 -1.90
C ILE A 269 -2.45 -1.50 -3.24
N SER A 270 -3.38 -2.44 -3.43
CA SER A 270 -4.20 -2.56 -4.64
C SER A 270 -5.68 -2.72 -4.28
N PRO A 271 -6.60 -2.49 -5.24
CA PRO A 271 -7.94 -3.03 -5.16
C PRO A 271 -7.90 -4.55 -4.92
N VAL A 272 -8.66 -5.01 -3.93
CA VAL A 272 -8.87 -6.42 -3.58
C VAL A 272 -10.37 -6.68 -3.58
N GLU A 273 -10.76 -7.74 -4.27
CA GLU A 273 -12.15 -8.18 -4.35
C GLU A 273 -12.61 -8.72 -2.99
N VAL A 274 -13.78 -8.27 -2.54
CA VAL A 274 -14.40 -8.76 -1.31
C VAL A 274 -15.29 -9.96 -1.65
N LEU A 275 -14.95 -11.13 -1.12
CA LEU A 275 -15.66 -12.38 -1.40
C LEU A 275 -16.92 -12.57 -0.54
N SER A 276 -16.89 -12.08 0.69
CA SER A 276 -18.02 -12.17 1.62
C SER A 276 -18.05 -10.98 2.57
N SER A 277 -19.24 -10.67 3.06
CA SER A 277 -19.50 -9.64 4.05
C SER A 277 -20.28 -10.25 5.21
N ASN A 278 -19.79 -10.06 6.43
CA ASN A 278 -20.30 -10.76 7.61
C ASN A 278 -20.54 -9.78 8.76
N ARG A 279 -21.55 -10.03 9.59
CA ARG A 279 -21.79 -9.30 10.84
C ARG A 279 -22.36 -10.22 11.92
N TYR A 280 -22.08 -9.90 13.17
CA TYR A 280 -22.69 -10.55 14.32
C TYR A 280 -22.64 -9.66 15.55
N ASP A 281 -23.51 -9.96 16.52
CA ASP A 281 -23.51 -9.28 17.81
C ASP A 281 -22.40 -9.83 18.71
N TYR A 282 -21.32 -9.06 18.88
CA TYR A 282 -20.18 -9.42 19.73
C TYR A 282 -20.35 -8.89 21.15
N ASN A 283 -20.28 -9.81 22.12
CA ASN A 283 -20.27 -9.50 23.55
C ASN A 283 -18.91 -9.92 24.15
N GLY A 284 -17.95 -9.00 24.17
CA GLY A 284 -16.61 -9.23 24.69
C GLY A 284 -15.75 -7.97 24.69
N GLU A 285 -14.49 -8.10 25.12
CA GLU A 285 -13.53 -7.00 25.11
C GLU A 285 -13.06 -6.72 23.67
N MET A 286 -12.93 -5.44 23.33
CA MET A 286 -12.32 -4.98 22.08
C MET A 286 -11.09 -4.12 22.41
N ILE A 287 -10.06 -4.27 21.60
CA ILE A 287 -8.79 -3.58 21.76
C ILE A 287 -8.77 -2.36 20.84
N LYS A 288 -8.50 -1.20 21.43
CA LYS A 288 -8.25 0.04 20.71
C LYS A 288 -6.75 0.27 20.60
N LEU A 289 -6.22 0.14 19.38
CA LEU A 289 -4.85 0.46 19.04
C LEU A 289 -4.78 1.91 18.57
N THR A 290 -3.85 2.68 19.14
CA THR A 290 -3.58 4.06 18.75
C THR A 290 -2.12 4.22 18.35
N THR A 291 -1.85 4.65 17.12
CA THR A 291 -0.47 4.90 16.66
C THR A 291 0.05 6.26 17.14
N SER A 292 1.36 6.49 17.06
CA SER A 292 1.98 7.81 17.30
C SER A 292 1.46 8.92 16.38
N GLU A 293 0.90 8.54 15.23
CA GLU A 293 0.23 9.43 14.27
C GLU A 293 -1.25 9.69 14.64
N ASN A 294 -1.70 9.27 15.83
CA ASN A 294 -3.09 9.30 16.31
C ASN A 294 -4.09 8.54 15.42
N LYS A 295 -3.64 7.51 14.68
CA LYS A 295 -4.57 6.60 13.99
C LYS A 295 -5.16 5.65 14.99
N GLU A 296 -6.47 5.44 14.91
CA GLU A 296 -7.19 4.56 15.82
C GLU A 296 -7.75 3.36 15.06
N LEU A 297 -7.52 2.17 15.59
CA LEU A 297 -8.12 0.93 15.09
C LEU A 297 -8.74 0.18 16.27
N VAL A 298 -10.00 -0.19 16.15
CA VAL A 298 -10.73 -0.93 17.19
C VAL A 298 -11.16 -2.28 16.64
N VAL A 299 -10.63 -3.34 17.23
CA VAL A 299 -10.77 -4.72 16.79
C VAL A 299 -10.98 -5.67 17.97
N THR A 300 -11.41 -6.90 17.72
CA THR A 300 -11.42 -7.97 18.72
C THR A 300 -10.01 -8.35 19.17
N ALA A 301 -9.87 -8.98 20.34
CA ALA A 301 -8.57 -9.28 20.95
C ALA A 301 -7.69 -10.23 20.10
N GLU A 302 -8.33 -11.15 19.38
CA GLU A 302 -7.72 -12.15 18.51
C GLU A 302 -7.43 -11.63 17.11
N HIS A 303 -7.88 -10.42 16.77
CA HIS A 303 -7.68 -9.85 15.44
C HIS A 303 -6.19 -9.66 15.16
N LYS A 304 -5.69 -10.27 14.08
CA LYS A 304 -4.28 -10.19 13.72
C LYS A 304 -3.96 -8.86 13.05
N ILE A 305 -2.93 -8.19 13.55
CA ILE A 305 -2.41 -6.92 13.04
C ILE A 305 -1.02 -7.15 12.50
N ALA A 306 -0.75 -6.61 11.31
CA ALA A 306 0.56 -6.65 10.70
C ALA A 306 1.51 -5.66 11.40
N ILE A 307 2.70 -6.13 11.79
CA ILE A 307 3.78 -5.31 12.35
C ILE A 307 5.09 -5.53 11.58
N TRP A 308 5.96 -4.53 11.59
CA TRP A 308 7.32 -4.60 11.07
C TRP A 308 8.28 -5.13 12.13
N LYS A 309 8.92 -6.27 11.85
CA LYS A 309 9.96 -6.84 12.70
C LYS A 309 11.08 -7.43 11.85
N ASN A 310 12.32 -6.99 12.09
CA ASN A 310 13.51 -7.42 11.33
C ASN A 310 13.33 -7.34 9.80
N ASN A 311 12.76 -6.24 9.30
CA ASN A 311 12.41 -6.02 7.88
C ASN A 311 11.47 -7.06 7.25
N LYS A 312 10.69 -7.77 8.08
CA LYS A 312 9.62 -8.66 7.64
C LYS A 312 8.30 -8.23 8.27
N ILE A 313 7.20 -8.54 7.59
CA ILE A 313 5.85 -8.39 8.13
C ILE A 313 5.57 -9.63 8.97
N GLU A 314 5.24 -9.43 10.24
CA GLU A 314 4.74 -10.46 11.15
C GLU A 314 3.31 -10.09 11.56
N TYR A 315 2.43 -11.08 11.66
CA TYR A 315 1.05 -10.88 12.11
C TYR A 315 0.92 -11.31 13.56
N ILE A 316 0.51 -10.39 14.43
CA ILE A 316 0.36 -10.61 15.87
C ILE A 316 -1.08 -10.30 16.28
N GLU A 317 -1.66 -11.08 17.19
CA GLU A 317 -2.99 -10.80 17.74
C GLU A 317 -3.01 -9.46 18.48
N ALA A 318 -4.11 -8.70 18.37
CA ALA A 318 -4.22 -7.37 18.95
C ALA A 318 -3.90 -7.31 20.45
N LYS A 319 -4.20 -8.39 21.20
CA LYS A 319 -3.90 -8.49 22.64
C LYS A 319 -2.42 -8.62 23.00
N ASP A 320 -1.60 -9.04 22.05
CA ASP A 320 -0.17 -9.28 22.26
C ASP A 320 0.71 -8.13 21.73
N ILE A 321 0.10 -7.11 21.12
CA ILE A 321 0.79 -5.91 20.61
C ILE A 321 1.27 -5.05 21.78
N LYS A 322 2.52 -4.58 21.67
CA LYS A 322 3.17 -3.70 22.65
C LYS A 322 3.35 -2.30 22.07
N GLU A 323 3.49 -1.29 22.94
CA GLU A 323 3.69 0.11 22.53
C GLU A 323 4.92 0.34 21.64
N SER A 324 5.94 -0.54 21.74
CA SER A 324 7.14 -0.48 20.92
C SER A 324 6.98 -1.04 19.50
N ASP A 325 5.89 -1.74 19.22
CA ASP A 325 5.72 -2.46 17.95
C ASP A 325 5.33 -1.49 16.82
N LYS A 326 6.04 -1.62 15.69
CA LYS A 326 5.80 -0.78 14.51
C LYS A 326 4.71 -1.39 13.65
N VAL A 327 3.46 -0.96 13.83
CA VAL A 327 2.33 -1.41 13.01
C VAL A 327 2.54 -1.07 11.53
N VAL A 328 2.25 -2.01 10.64
CA VAL A 328 2.18 -1.77 9.20
C VAL A 328 0.90 -0.97 8.94
N SER A 329 1.05 0.31 8.64
CA SER A 329 -0.07 1.16 8.24
C SER A 329 0.26 1.86 6.94
N LYS A 330 -0.76 2.15 6.12
CA LYS A 330 -0.63 3.18 5.08
C LYS A 330 -0.28 4.45 5.82
N SER A 331 0.91 4.99 5.63
CA SER A 331 1.18 6.37 6.02
C SER A 331 0.06 7.18 5.37
N GLU A 332 -0.74 7.88 6.17
CA GLU A 332 -1.32 9.09 5.62
C GLU A 332 -0.06 9.90 5.32
N ASP A 333 0.36 9.94 4.06
CA ASP A 333 1.53 10.71 3.66
C ASP A 333 1.14 12.18 3.83
N ILE A 334 1.05 12.63 5.08
CA ILE A 334 0.99 14.02 5.48
C ILE A 334 2.32 14.58 5.01
N ILE A 335 2.22 15.43 3.99
CA ILE A 335 3.36 16.09 3.38
C ILE A 335 3.90 17.15 4.34
N ILE A 336 2.99 17.97 4.87
CA ILE A 336 3.28 18.93 5.92
C ILE A 336 2.10 19.06 6.89
N ASP A 337 2.40 19.31 8.15
CA ASP A 337 1.44 19.48 9.22
C ASP A 337 1.56 20.85 9.92
N LYS A 338 0.91 20.99 11.08
CA LYS A 338 0.95 22.22 11.88
C LYS A 338 2.37 22.52 12.40
N GLN A 339 3.14 21.49 12.76
CA GLN A 339 4.45 21.60 13.35
C GLN A 339 5.47 22.02 12.30
N ASP A 340 5.37 21.51 11.07
CA ASP A 340 6.23 21.93 9.95
C ASP A 340 6.10 23.44 9.70
N ILE A 341 4.85 23.95 9.70
CA ILE A 341 4.60 25.39 9.55
C ILE A 341 5.18 26.19 10.71
N ILE A 342 4.97 25.74 11.96
CA ILE A 342 5.56 26.40 13.14
C ILE A 342 7.08 26.40 13.07
N GLY A 343 7.69 25.29 12.61
CA GLY A 343 9.13 25.12 12.47
C GLY A 343 9.79 26.10 11.50
N THR A 344 9.03 26.72 10.59
CA THR A 344 9.57 27.77 9.71
C THR A 344 9.88 29.08 10.45
N TYR A 345 9.29 29.33 11.63
CA TYR A 345 9.50 30.57 12.39
C TYR A 345 10.69 30.48 13.34
N ASP A 346 11.15 31.62 13.85
CA ASP A 346 12.23 31.66 14.85
C ASP A 346 11.84 30.96 16.17
N GLU A 347 12.85 30.52 16.92
CA GLU A 347 12.70 29.76 18.17
C GLU A 347 11.81 30.47 19.20
N ARG A 348 11.88 31.81 19.26
CA ARG A 348 11.04 32.60 20.18
C ARG A 348 9.57 32.47 19.83
N GLN A 349 9.20 32.50 18.55
CA GLN A 349 7.82 32.29 18.11
C GLN A 349 7.37 30.84 18.29
N GLN A 350 8.24 29.87 18.05
CA GLN A 350 7.95 28.45 18.32
C GLN A 350 7.64 28.23 19.80
N GLU A 351 8.43 28.83 20.70
CA GLU A 351 8.21 28.75 22.14
C GLU A 351 6.89 29.41 22.56
N GLN A 352 6.51 30.55 21.96
CA GLN A 352 5.18 31.13 22.20
C GLN A 352 4.04 30.19 21.77
N CYS A 353 4.22 29.42 20.70
CA CYS A 353 3.24 28.43 20.27
C CYS A 353 3.14 27.28 21.27
N ARG A 354 4.27 26.76 21.77
CA ARG A 354 4.32 25.71 22.80
C ARG A 354 3.56 26.15 24.06
N LEU A 355 3.86 27.34 24.56
CA LEU A 355 3.18 27.90 25.73
C LEU A 355 1.67 28.10 25.47
N TYR A 356 1.28 28.56 24.27
CA TYR A 356 -0.14 28.71 23.93
C TYR A 356 -0.87 27.36 23.89
N TYR A 357 -0.27 26.31 23.33
CA TYR A 357 -0.87 24.97 23.35
C TYR A 357 -0.96 24.40 24.77
N GLN A 358 0.07 24.61 25.60
CA GLN A 358 0.02 24.26 27.02
C GLN A 358 -1.13 24.98 27.73
N TYR A 359 -1.35 26.27 27.43
CA TYR A 359 -2.49 27.02 27.94
C TYR A 359 -3.83 26.39 27.54
N LEU A 360 -3.98 26.02 26.25
CA LEU A 360 -5.21 25.38 25.75
C LEU A 360 -5.46 24.02 26.40
N ASP A 361 -4.42 23.20 26.60
CA ASP A 361 -4.52 21.89 27.26
C ASP A 361 -4.94 22.02 28.73
N ILE A 362 -4.37 22.97 29.47
CA ILE A 362 -4.79 23.21 30.87
C ILE A 362 -6.23 23.74 30.91
N LYS A 363 -6.61 24.61 29.97
CA LYS A 363 -7.96 25.16 29.89
C LYS A 363 -9.01 24.11 29.52
N SER A 364 -8.68 23.15 28.64
CA SER A 364 -9.59 22.06 28.27
C SER A 364 -9.78 21.08 29.42
N LYS A 365 -8.71 20.73 30.14
CA LYS A 365 -8.76 19.90 31.35
C LYS A 365 -9.47 20.57 32.52
N ASN A 366 -9.43 21.90 32.58
CA ASN A 366 -10.03 22.69 33.67
C ASN A 366 -10.94 23.82 33.12
N PRO A 367 -12.15 23.50 32.62
CA PRO A 367 -13.01 24.48 31.95
C PRO A 367 -13.40 25.67 32.83
N THR A 368 -13.54 25.48 34.14
CA THR A 368 -13.92 26.53 35.11
C THR A 368 -12.78 27.46 35.50
N TRP A 369 -11.52 27.12 35.17
CA TRP A 369 -10.38 27.94 35.59
C TRP A 369 -10.29 29.23 34.77
N GLY A 370 -10.25 30.37 35.46
CA GLY A 370 -9.93 31.66 34.88
C GLY A 370 -8.44 31.82 34.55
N TYR A 371 -8.10 32.81 33.72
CA TYR A 371 -6.74 33.03 33.22
C TYR A 371 -5.68 33.18 34.33
N LYS A 372 -5.99 33.83 35.46
CA LYS A 372 -5.06 34.01 36.59
C LYS A 372 -4.57 32.67 37.17
N ARG A 373 -5.50 31.72 37.34
CA ARG A 373 -5.20 30.40 37.91
C ARG A 373 -4.35 29.57 36.95
N ILE A 374 -4.64 29.66 35.65
CA ILE A 374 -3.85 29.01 34.60
C ILE A 374 -2.45 29.63 34.51
N ALA A 375 -2.30 30.96 34.60
CA ALA A 375 -0.99 31.61 34.61
C ALA A 375 -0.10 31.12 35.75
N LYS A 376 -0.67 30.96 36.95
CA LYS A 376 0.04 30.40 38.11
C LYS A 376 0.46 28.95 37.85
N ALA A 377 -0.44 28.12 37.31
CA ALA A 377 -0.14 26.72 37.00
C ALA A 377 0.95 26.55 35.93
N MET A 378 1.04 27.47 34.98
CA MET A 378 2.05 27.46 33.92
C MET A 378 3.36 28.17 34.30
N ASN A 379 3.42 28.81 35.48
CA ASN A 379 4.48 29.75 35.85
C ASN A 379 4.72 30.83 34.78
N GLN A 380 3.65 31.48 34.31
CA GLN A 380 3.69 32.51 33.27
C GLN A 380 3.03 33.81 33.73
N LYS A 381 3.43 34.94 33.11
CA LYS A 381 2.85 36.26 33.39
C LYS A 381 1.33 36.25 33.16
N ILE A 382 0.59 36.80 34.12
CA ILE A 382 -0.88 36.86 34.09
C ILE A 382 -1.38 37.56 32.82
N ASP A 383 -0.73 38.65 32.40
CA ASP A 383 -1.13 39.39 31.20
C ASP A 383 -1.14 38.53 29.93
N LYS A 384 -0.16 37.63 29.79
CA LYS A 384 -0.05 36.75 28.61
C LYS A 384 -1.26 35.81 28.53
N THR A 385 -1.57 35.12 29.63
CA THR A 385 -2.74 34.23 29.70
C THR A 385 -4.07 34.99 29.65
N ARG A 386 -4.12 36.23 30.15
CA ARG A 386 -5.29 37.11 30.03
C ARG A 386 -5.64 37.38 28.57
N TRP A 387 -4.63 37.74 27.76
CA TRP A 387 -4.83 37.98 26.34
C TRP A 387 -5.30 36.72 25.59
N TRP A 388 -4.67 35.58 25.85
CA TRP A 388 -5.08 34.31 25.26
C TRP A 388 -6.50 33.89 25.64
N HIS A 389 -6.90 34.14 26.89
CA HIS A 389 -8.25 33.89 27.38
C HIS A 389 -9.30 34.73 26.65
N ALA A 390 -8.96 35.99 26.38
CA ALA A 390 -9.78 36.90 25.56
C ALA A 390 -9.70 36.59 24.06
N LYS A 391 -9.04 35.49 23.64
CA LYS A 391 -8.76 35.13 22.24
C LYS A 391 -8.01 36.22 21.46
N LYS A 392 -7.21 37.03 22.15
CA LYS A 392 -6.35 38.08 21.61
C LYS A 392 -4.88 37.63 21.68
N HIS A 393 -4.02 38.22 20.84
CA HIS A 393 -2.58 37.91 20.78
C HIS A 393 -2.27 36.40 20.62
N ILE A 394 -3.07 35.69 19.80
CA ILE A 394 -2.75 34.32 19.38
C ILE A 394 -1.37 34.36 18.69
N PRO A 395 -0.44 33.45 18.97
CA PRO A 395 0.85 33.42 18.29
C PRO A 395 0.70 33.43 16.76
N VAL A 396 1.50 34.24 16.07
CA VAL A 396 1.43 34.40 14.60
C VAL A 396 1.52 33.06 13.87
N PRO A 397 2.42 32.10 14.22
CA PRO A 397 2.47 30.82 13.52
C PRO A 397 1.16 30.02 13.66
N ILE A 398 0.48 30.13 14.80
CA ILE A 398 -0.82 29.49 15.02
C ILE A 398 -1.91 30.15 14.17
N GLN A 399 -1.87 31.48 14.02
CA GLN A 399 -2.77 32.18 13.10
C GLN A 399 -2.56 31.71 11.65
N THR A 400 -1.31 31.51 11.22
CA THR A 400 -0.97 30.97 9.90
C THR A 400 -1.47 29.53 9.73
N VAL A 401 -1.27 28.66 10.73
CA VAL A 401 -1.84 27.30 10.72
C VAL A 401 -3.37 27.35 10.60
N GLN A 402 -4.05 28.22 11.35
CA GLN A 402 -5.50 28.39 11.25
C GLN A 402 -5.94 28.90 9.87
N TRP A 403 -5.17 29.83 9.28
CA TRP A 403 -5.44 30.38 7.95
C TRP A 403 -5.31 29.33 6.84
N LEU A 404 -4.34 28.42 6.95
CA LEU A 404 -4.13 27.30 6.03
C LEU A 404 -5.17 26.19 6.23
N LYS A 405 -5.53 25.87 7.48
CA LYS A 405 -6.60 24.91 7.80
C LYS A 405 -7.94 25.30 7.18
N LYS A 406 -8.30 26.59 7.26
CA LYS A 406 -9.52 27.14 6.64
C LYS A 406 -9.56 26.99 5.11
N ARG A 407 -8.43 26.71 4.47
CA ARG A 407 -8.27 26.53 3.02
C ARG A 407 -8.01 25.08 2.62
N GLU A 408 -8.15 24.16 3.57
CA GLU A 408 -7.91 22.72 3.38
C GLU A 408 -6.47 22.43 2.93
N LEU A 409 -5.51 23.24 3.41
CA LEU A 409 -4.08 23.08 3.13
C LEU A 409 -3.30 22.53 4.33
N LEU A 410 -3.96 22.24 5.45
CA LEU A 410 -3.35 21.60 6.62
C LEU A 410 -4.33 20.66 7.36
N PRO A 411 -3.90 19.44 7.75
CA PRO A 411 -2.66 18.79 7.29
C PRO A 411 -2.71 18.61 5.76
N LEU A 412 -1.61 18.93 5.07
CA LEU A 412 -1.53 18.72 3.63
C LEU A 412 -1.22 17.25 3.39
N ARG A 413 -2.16 16.54 2.77
CA ARG A 413 -2.08 15.09 2.54
C ARG A 413 -1.86 14.79 1.06
N ILE A 414 -1.24 13.65 0.78
CA ILE A 414 -0.88 13.18 -0.57
C ILE A 414 -2.04 13.06 -1.57
N ASP A 415 -3.28 12.99 -1.08
CA ASP A 415 -4.52 12.91 -1.85
C ASP A 415 -5.14 14.29 -2.14
N ASN A 416 -4.56 15.38 -1.61
CA ASN A 416 -5.10 16.71 -1.82
C ASN A 416 -5.08 17.07 -3.33
N PRO A 417 -6.23 17.44 -3.92
CA PRO A 417 -6.34 17.66 -5.36
C PRO A 417 -5.51 18.86 -5.85
N LYS A 418 -5.08 19.76 -4.97
CA LYS A 418 -4.25 20.91 -5.30
C LYS A 418 -2.77 20.57 -5.44
N LEU A 419 -2.34 19.35 -5.06
CA LEU A 419 -0.92 18.98 -5.05
C LEU A 419 -0.20 19.08 -6.39
N PRO A 420 -0.78 18.70 -7.54
CA PRO A 420 -0.11 18.91 -8.83
C PRO A 420 0.18 20.39 -9.06
N LEU A 421 -0.76 21.28 -8.73
CA LEU A 421 -0.59 22.73 -8.88
C LEU A 421 0.42 23.29 -7.86
N ILE A 422 0.41 22.79 -6.62
CA ILE A 422 1.41 23.14 -5.61
C ILE A 422 2.81 22.70 -6.06
N ALA A 423 2.94 21.49 -6.60
CA ALA A 423 4.20 20.97 -7.16
C ALA A 423 4.68 21.81 -8.34
N LYS A 424 3.77 22.24 -9.23
CA LYS A 424 4.06 23.16 -10.33
C LYS A 424 4.67 24.48 -9.82
N VAL A 425 4.01 25.14 -8.87
CA VAL A 425 4.49 26.41 -8.29
C VAL A 425 5.80 26.20 -7.54
N LEU A 426 5.92 25.12 -6.76
CA LEU A 426 7.13 24.79 -6.01
C LEU A 426 8.32 24.51 -6.93
N GLY A 427 8.15 23.78 -8.03
CA GLY A 427 9.24 23.51 -8.98
C GLY A 427 9.82 24.79 -9.58
N ALA A 428 8.99 25.80 -9.80
CA ALA A 428 9.44 27.11 -10.31
C ALA A 428 10.31 27.86 -9.29
N THR A 429 10.16 27.59 -7.98
CA THR A 429 10.99 28.23 -6.96
C THR A 429 12.43 27.69 -6.93
N PHE A 430 12.67 26.49 -7.49
CA PHE A 430 14.01 25.94 -7.68
C PHE A 430 14.71 26.48 -8.94
N GLY A 431 13.95 27.02 -9.90
CA GLY A 431 14.42 27.59 -11.17
C GLY A 431 14.71 29.09 -11.10
N ASP A 432 13.95 29.95 -11.78
CA ASP A 432 14.11 31.41 -11.73
C ASP A 432 13.34 32.09 -10.58
N GLY A 433 12.51 31.33 -9.87
CA GLY A 433 11.74 31.81 -8.71
C GLY A 433 12.45 31.59 -7.38
N GLY A 434 11.73 31.82 -6.28
CA GLY A 434 12.24 31.59 -4.94
C GLY A 434 11.47 32.32 -3.86
N ILE A 435 11.99 32.26 -2.64
CA ILE A 435 11.57 33.11 -1.52
C ILE A 435 12.71 34.06 -1.18
N PHE A 436 12.43 35.34 -0.97
CA PHE A 436 13.47 36.30 -0.52
C PHE A 436 14.00 35.95 0.87
N GLU A 437 15.26 36.27 1.14
CA GLU A 437 15.95 35.97 2.41
C GLU A 437 15.25 36.58 3.63
N ASN A 438 14.72 37.79 3.49
CA ASN A 438 13.89 38.45 4.52
C ASN A 438 12.45 37.92 4.60
N LEU A 439 12.13 36.86 3.86
CA LEU A 439 10.82 36.22 3.75
C LEU A 439 9.70 37.16 3.32
N ASN A 440 10.00 38.28 2.67
CA ASN A 440 9.03 39.33 2.32
C ASN A 440 8.20 39.00 1.08
N ALA A 441 8.67 38.13 0.19
CA ALA A 441 7.87 37.65 -0.92
C ALA A 441 8.31 36.26 -1.42
N ILE A 442 7.36 35.51 -1.96
CA ILE A 442 7.60 34.45 -2.95
C ILE A 442 7.53 35.08 -4.35
N PHE A 443 8.42 34.70 -5.25
CA PHE A 443 8.54 35.35 -6.55
C PHE A 443 8.87 34.38 -7.70
N LEU A 444 8.58 34.84 -8.92
CA LEU A 444 9.07 34.26 -10.18
C LEU A 444 9.50 35.39 -11.12
N SER A 445 10.68 35.26 -11.70
CA SER A 445 11.20 36.18 -12.72
C SER A 445 11.21 35.50 -14.09
N SER A 446 10.82 36.22 -15.14
CA SER A 446 10.81 35.70 -16.51
C SER A 446 10.95 36.82 -17.54
N LYS A 447 11.49 36.50 -18.72
CA LYS A 447 11.51 37.39 -19.89
C LYS A 447 10.18 37.44 -20.63
N GLU A 448 9.15 36.74 -20.16
CA GLU A 448 7.81 36.78 -20.75
C GLU A 448 6.80 37.10 -19.63
N LYS A 449 6.08 38.21 -19.79
CA LYS A 449 5.06 38.68 -18.84
C LYS A 449 3.98 37.63 -18.58
N TYR A 450 3.58 36.90 -19.62
CA TYR A 450 2.59 35.83 -19.51
C TYR A 450 2.96 34.76 -18.48
N ASN A 451 4.23 34.36 -18.40
CA ASN A 451 4.68 33.30 -17.48
C ASN A 451 4.55 33.73 -16.02
N VAL A 452 4.89 34.99 -15.71
CA VAL A 452 4.74 35.51 -14.34
C VAL A 452 3.28 35.76 -13.96
N GLU A 453 2.42 36.11 -14.93
CA GLU A 453 0.97 36.19 -14.74
C GLU A 453 0.33 34.81 -14.52
N GLU A 454 0.78 33.79 -15.24
CA GLU A 454 0.38 32.39 -15.03
C GLU A 454 0.75 31.91 -13.62
N PHE A 455 2.00 32.13 -13.19
CA PHE A 455 2.44 31.80 -11.83
C PHE A 455 1.59 32.48 -10.75
N GLY A 456 1.26 33.76 -10.94
CA GLY A 456 0.37 34.49 -10.04
C GLY A 456 -1.06 33.92 -10.00
N ARG A 457 -1.61 33.51 -11.15
CA ARG A 457 -2.92 32.84 -11.23
C ARG A 457 -2.92 31.48 -10.53
N ASP A 458 -1.85 30.71 -10.68
CA ASP A 458 -1.72 29.40 -10.04
C ASP A 458 -1.64 29.52 -8.51
N ILE A 459 -0.89 30.51 -7.99
CA ILE A 459 -0.94 30.87 -6.56
C ILE A 459 -2.36 31.29 -6.16
N GLY A 460 -3.04 32.08 -6.97
CA GLY A 460 -4.47 32.44 -6.80
C GLY A 460 -5.38 31.24 -6.60
N LYS A 461 -5.25 30.23 -7.46
CA LYS A 461 -6.03 28.99 -7.45
C LYS A 461 -5.79 28.14 -6.21
N ILE A 462 -4.53 28.01 -5.76
CA ILE A 462 -4.18 27.16 -4.60
C ILE A 462 -4.88 27.64 -3.32
N PHE A 463 -4.93 28.95 -3.11
CA PHE A 463 -5.34 29.54 -1.83
C PHE A 463 -6.65 30.36 -1.89
N HIS A 464 -7.32 30.37 -3.05
CA HIS A 464 -8.60 31.03 -3.29
C HIS A 464 -8.61 32.53 -2.95
N PHE A 465 -7.76 33.32 -3.61
CA PHE A 465 -7.81 34.79 -3.51
C PHE A 465 -7.94 35.48 -4.86
N ASN A 466 -8.40 36.72 -4.80
CA ASN A 466 -8.65 37.55 -5.97
C ASN A 466 -7.33 37.88 -6.68
N LYS A 467 -7.40 38.07 -8.01
CA LYS A 467 -6.26 38.51 -8.81
C LYS A 467 -5.71 39.82 -8.24
N GLY A 468 -4.41 39.86 -7.94
CA GLY A 468 -3.76 41.04 -7.39
C GLY A 468 -3.59 41.06 -5.87
N GLU A 469 -4.25 40.15 -5.13
CA GLU A 469 -4.20 40.18 -3.65
C GLU A 469 -2.78 39.93 -3.10
N ASN A 470 -2.25 40.92 -2.37
CA ASN A 470 -0.87 40.94 -1.85
C ASN A 470 0.20 40.69 -2.93
N SER A 471 -0.10 40.99 -4.19
CA SER A 471 0.80 40.69 -5.31
C SER A 471 1.10 41.90 -6.16
N ARG A 472 2.26 41.89 -6.81
CA ARG A 472 2.67 42.90 -7.80
C ARG A 472 3.53 42.26 -8.86
N ILE A 473 3.49 42.82 -10.07
CA ILE A 473 4.42 42.50 -11.15
C ILE A 473 5.28 43.74 -11.36
N ILE A 474 6.60 43.57 -11.24
CA ILE A 474 7.58 44.63 -11.45
C ILE A 474 8.33 44.33 -12.74
N GLU A 475 8.44 45.32 -13.61
CA GLU A 475 9.34 45.26 -14.76
C GLU A 475 10.75 45.70 -14.34
N GLY A 476 11.76 44.93 -14.73
CA GLY A 476 13.14 45.13 -14.31
C GLY A 476 14.13 44.28 -15.09
N GLY A 477 15.33 44.11 -14.54
CA GLY A 477 16.48 43.47 -15.20
C GLY A 477 17.45 44.49 -15.77
N GLU A 478 18.66 44.05 -16.14
CA GLU A 478 19.81 44.91 -16.45
C GLU A 478 19.57 45.89 -17.62
N PHE A 479 18.45 45.75 -18.35
CA PHE A 479 17.98 46.66 -19.41
C PHE A 479 16.43 46.71 -19.54
N GLY A 480 15.67 46.40 -18.48
CA GLY A 480 14.19 46.43 -18.53
C GLY A 480 13.53 45.32 -19.37
N HIS A 481 14.20 44.17 -19.55
CA HIS A 481 13.72 43.07 -20.40
C HIS A 481 13.15 41.88 -19.62
N SER A 482 12.74 42.06 -18.37
CA SER A 482 12.16 40.98 -17.56
C SER A 482 11.07 41.47 -16.64
N TRP A 483 10.15 40.58 -16.30
CA TRP A 483 9.09 40.80 -15.34
C TRP A 483 9.29 39.90 -14.13
N CYS A 484 8.98 40.41 -12.95
CA CYS A 484 9.06 39.71 -11.67
C CYS A 484 7.71 39.79 -10.96
N TYR A 485 7.01 38.66 -10.86
CA TYR A 485 5.84 38.55 -9.98
C TYR A 485 6.31 38.34 -8.55
N GLN A 486 5.71 39.05 -7.60
CA GLN A 486 5.98 38.92 -6.16
C GLN A 486 4.65 38.83 -5.41
N ASN A 487 4.53 37.89 -4.47
CA ASN A 487 3.43 37.85 -3.50
C ASN A 487 3.96 37.99 -2.06
N THR A 488 3.47 38.98 -1.32
CA THR A 488 3.94 39.37 0.01
C THR A 488 3.16 38.75 1.17
N ASN A 489 2.17 37.89 0.90
CA ASN A 489 1.40 37.23 1.94
C ASN A 489 2.26 36.22 2.70
N ARG A 490 2.52 36.52 3.99
CA ARG A 490 3.35 35.68 4.86
C ARG A 490 2.86 34.26 5.00
N ASN A 491 1.55 34.01 4.95
CA ASN A 491 1.02 32.65 5.09
C ASN A 491 1.41 31.76 3.90
N ILE A 492 1.41 32.32 2.69
CA ILE A 492 1.85 31.62 1.47
C ILE A 492 3.34 31.33 1.53
N ILE A 493 4.13 32.34 1.92
CA ILE A 493 5.59 32.24 2.01
C ILE A 493 5.98 31.14 2.99
N ARG A 494 5.32 31.10 4.16
CA ARG A 494 5.55 30.08 5.20
C ARG A 494 5.10 28.69 4.76
N PHE A 495 4.01 28.59 4.00
CA PHE A 495 3.56 27.34 3.40
C PHE A 495 4.58 26.76 2.42
N PHE A 496 5.06 27.53 1.44
CA PHE A 496 6.08 27.04 0.50
C PHE A 496 7.44 26.84 1.15
N SER A 497 7.78 27.63 2.18
CA SER A 497 8.97 27.38 3.01
C SER A 497 8.91 26.03 3.70
N ALA A 498 7.77 25.64 4.28
CA ALA A 498 7.60 24.32 4.91
C ALA A 498 7.64 23.18 3.87
N LEU A 499 7.21 23.42 2.64
CA LEU A 499 7.29 22.46 1.53
C LEU A 499 8.72 22.28 0.96
N GLY A 500 9.70 23.06 1.44
CA GLY A 500 11.09 22.96 1.02
C GLY A 500 11.50 23.94 -0.09
N SER A 501 10.73 24.99 -0.36
CA SER A 501 11.15 26.03 -1.31
C SER A 501 12.46 26.68 -0.87
N PRO A 502 13.44 26.90 -1.76
CA PRO A 502 14.67 27.58 -1.42
C PRO A 502 14.41 29.03 -1.01
N ILE A 503 15.13 29.47 0.04
CA ILE A 503 15.08 30.82 0.59
C ILE A 503 16.41 31.51 0.31
N GLY A 504 16.37 32.76 -0.15
CA GLY A 504 17.55 33.56 -0.43
C GLY A 504 18.30 33.12 -1.69
N LYS A 505 19.63 33.33 -1.70
CA LYS A 505 20.47 33.06 -2.86
C LYS A 505 20.73 31.56 -3.03
N LYS A 506 20.11 30.95 -4.04
CA LYS A 506 20.24 29.51 -4.33
C LYS A 506 21.69 29.07 -4.55
N SER A 507 22.54 29.89 -5.16
CA SER A 507 23.93 29.51 -5.43
C SER A 507 24.76 29.29 -4.16
N SER A 508 24.38 29.91 -3.03
CA SER A 508 25.09 29.79 -1.75
C SER A 508 24.40 28.86 -0.74
N ASN A 509 23.23 28.31 -1.09
CA ASN A 509 22.42 27.49 -0.17
C ASN A 509 22.32 26.04 -0.67
N ASN A 510 22.08 25.13 0.27
CA ASN A 510 21.75 23.74 -0.05
C ASN A 510 20.40 23.67 -0.79
N LEU A 511 20.38 22.88 -1.86
CA LEU A 511 19.16 22.54 -2.59
C LEU A 511 18.83 21.09 -2.30
N THR A 512 17.65 20.85 -1.73
CA THR A 512 17.18 19.51 -1.39
C THR A 512 15.84 19.28 -2.08
N MET A 513 15.73 18.15 -2.79
CA MET A 513 14.49 17.80 -3.46
C MET A 513 13.44 17.34 -2.42
N PRO A 514 12.24 17.91 -2.38
CA PRO A 514 11.22 17.48 -1.43
C PRO A 514 10.77 16.05 -1.75
N LEU A 515 10.93 15.12 -0.81
CA LEU A 515 10.69 13.69 -1.03
C LEU A 515 9.27 13.37 -1.49
N TRP A 516 8.28 14.17 -1.07
CA TRP A 516 6.89 13.98 -1.44
C TRP A 516 6.64 14.17 -2.95
N ILE A 517 7.51 14.86 -3.67
CA ILE A 517 7.42 15.02 -5.13
C ILE A 517 7.50 13.65 -5.82
N TYR A 518 8.30 12.73 -5.29
CA TYR A 518 8.49 11.41 -5.89
C TYR A 518 7.37 10.41 -5.63
N LYS A 519 6.41 10.75 -4.77
CA LYS A 519 5.33 9.84 -4.34
C LYS A 519 4.29 9.57 -5.44
N ARG A 520 4.11 10.48 -6.41
CA ARG A 520 3.22 10.29 -7.57
C ARG A 520 3.82 10.91 -8.83
N ASP A 521 3.54 10.29 -9.98
CA ASP A 521 4.10 10.73 -11.26
C ASP A 521 3.63 12.12 -11.69
N ASN A 522 2.37 12.47 -11.44
CA ASN A 522 1.86 13.81 -11.75
C ASN A 522 2.56 14.92 -10.95
N PHE A 523 2.97 14.67 -9.70
CA PHE A 523 3.73 15.65 -8.91
C PHE A 523 5.13 15.83 -9.47
N LYS A 524 5.81 14.72 -9.80
CA LYS A 524 7.12 14.75 -10.48
C LYS A 524 7.03 15.56 -11.77
N GLN A 525 6.06 15.25 -12.63
CA GLN A 525 5.91 15.92 -13.93
C GLN A 525 5.70 17.43 -13.80
N GLU A 526 4.86 17.87 -12.86
CA GLU A 526 4.62 19.31 -12.66
C GLU A 526 5.83 20.04 -12.07
N PHE A 527 6.47 19.44 -11.06
CA PHE A 527 7.64 20.02 -10.41
C PHE A 527 8.82 20.14 -11.37
N PHE A 528 9.23 19.02 -11.99
CA PHE A 528 10.35 19.01 -12.93
C PHE A 528 10.03 19.82 -14.19
N GLY A 529 8.75 19.85 -14.62
CA GLY A 529 8.33 20.66 -15.74
C GLY A 529 8.56 22.16 -15.52
N SER A 530 8.29 22.66 -14.31
CA SER A 530 8.59 24.05 -13.94
C SER A 530 10.09 24.32 -13.80
N LEU A 531 10.82 23.37 -13.20
CA LEU A 531 12.26 23.49 -13.04
C LEU A 531 12.99 23.55 -14.41
N PHE A 532 12.59 22.69 -15.35
CA PHE A 532 13.12 22.70 -16.72
C PHE A 532 12.70 23.94 -17.49
N GLY A 533 11.50 24.48 -17.26
CA GLY A 533 11.08 25.75 -17.81
C GLY A 533 12.12 26.86 -17.59
N SER A 534 12.65 26.94 -16.37
CA SER A 534 13.68 27.92 -16.02
C SER A 534 15.09 27.57 -16.50
N GLU A 535 15.56 26.35 -16.27
CA GLU A 535 17.00 26.04 -16.37
C GLU A 535 17.42 25.22 -17.59
N LEU A 536 16.47 24.65 -18.35
CA LEU A 536 16.80 23.79 -19.49
C LEU A 536 17.37 24.59 -20.67
N GLY A 537 18.52 24.16 -21.18
CA GLY A 537 19.12 24.64 -22.42
C GLY A 537 18.47 23.96 -23.62
N ILE A 538 17.91 24.74 -24.54
CA ILE A 538 17.19 24.20 -25.72
C ILE A 538 18.16 24.03 -26.90
N PRO A 539 18.25 22.81 -27.49
CA PRO A 539 19.12 22.56 -28.62
C PRO A 539 18.71 23.37 -29.85
N LYS A 540 19.65 23.50 -30.77
CA LYS A 540 19.49 24.06 -32.12
C LYS A 540 20.07 23.08 -33.12
N ILE A 541 19.47 23.05 -34.31
CA ILE A 541 20.01 22.31 -35.46
C ILE A 541 21.34 22.94 -35.84
N HIS A 542 22.37 22.10 -35.94
CA HIS A 542 23.69 22.51 -36.38
C HIS A 542 23.66 22.90 -37.87
N VAL A 543 24.63 23.69 -38.32
CA VAL A 543 24.72 24.17 -39.71
C VAL A 543 24.76 23.01 -40.72
N ASP A 544 25.31 21.86 -40.32
CA ASP A 544 25.34 20.63 -41.14
C ASP A 544 23.97 19.94 -41.32
N ARG A 545 22.93 20.36 -40.59
CA ARG A 545 21.58 19.75 -40.59
C ARG A 545 21.57 18.25 -40.23
N VAL A 546 22.66 17.70 -39.69
CA VAL A 546 22.79 16.27 -39.32
C VAL A 546 22.64 16.08 -37.82
N ARG A 547 23.11 17.03 -37.02
CA ARG A 547 23.15 16.94 -35.56
C ARG A 547 22.56 18.18 -34.89
N LEU A 548 22.29 18.05 -33.60
CA LEU A 548 21.97 19.15 -32.71
C LEU A 548 23.19 19.51 -31.87
N ASN A 549 23.23 20.73 -31.35
CA ASN A 549 24.30 21.17 -30.45
C ASN A 549 24.20 20.51 -29.05
N THR A 550 23.43 21.09 -28.12
CA THR A 550 23.37 20.67 -26.72
C THR A 550 21.96 20.85 -26.20
N LEU A 551 21.44 19.80 -25.56
CA LEU A 551 20.32 19.83 -24.62
C LEU A 551 20.92 19.55 -23.24
N ASP A 552 20.82 20.50 -22.31
CA ASP A 552 21.46 20.38 -21.01
C ASP A 552 20.64 21.03 -19.89
N PHE A 553 20.86 20.54 -18.67
CA PHE A 553 20.42 21.19 -17.44
C PHE A 553 21.66 21.61 -16.68
N ALA A 554 21.74 22.87 -16.23
CA ALA A 554 22.91 23.36 -15.52
C ALA A 554 22.56 24.31 -14.39
N ILE A 555 23.26 24.18 -13.25
CA ILE A 555 23.11 25.06 -12.09
C ILE A 555 24.47 25.45 -11.53
N THR A 556 24.52 26.56 -10.78
CA THR A 556 25.74 27.05 -10.13
C THR A 556 25.74 26.78 -8.62
N GLY A 557 26.93 26.58 -8.06
CA GLY A 557 27.15 26.46 -6.62
C GLY A 557 28.44 27.16 -6.19
N GLU A 558 28.40 27.84 -5.04
CA GLU A 558 29.60 28.34 -4.36
C GLU A 558 30.42 27.16 -3.79
N LYS A 559 31.71 27.39 -3.54
CA LYS A 559 32.63 26.40 -2.95
C LYS A 559 32.09 25.83 -1.63
N GLY A 560 32.17 24.51 -1.44
CA GLY A 560 31.63 23.78 -0.29
C GLY A 560 30.26 23.15 -0.51
N LEU A 561 29.60 23.40 -1.67
CA LEU A 561 28.31 22.83 -2.04
C LEU A 561 28.43 21.73 -3.11
N GLU A 562 29.63 21.23 -3.38
CA GLU A 562 29.94 20.29 -4.47
C GLU A 562 29.06 19.05 -4.39
N GLN A 563 29.04 18.40 -3.21
CA GLN A 563 28.28 17.19 -2.97
C GLN A 563 26.77 17.44 -3.11
N ASN A 564 26.26 18.54 -2.53
CA ASN A 564 24.84 18.88 -2.60
C ASN A 564 24.39 19.15 -4.06
N ARG A 565 25.22 19.79 -4.89
CA ARG A 565 24.91 20.04 -6.30
C ARG A 565 24.92 18.77 -7.13
N ILE A 566 25.88 17.87 -6.87
CA ILE A 566 25.92 16.56 -7.52
C ILE A 566 24.67 15.75 -7.16
N GLU A 567 24.30 15.67 -5.88
CA GLU A 567 23.09 14.99 -5.42
C GLU A 567 21.82 15.57 -6.05
N PHE A 568 21.70 16.90 -6.12
CA PHE A 568 20.56 17.56 -6.75
C PHE A 568 20.45 17.25 -8.25
N ILE A 569 21.58 17.17 -8.97
CA ILE A 569 21.57 16.82 -10.39
C ILE A 569 21.33 15.33 -10.61
N GLU A 570 21.85 14.44 -9.75
CA GLU A 570 21.55 13.01 -9.84
C GLU A 570 20.05 12.74 -9.64
N ASN A 571 19.37 13.48 -8.76
CA ASN A 571 17.90 13.46 -8.63
C ASN A 571 17.18 13.78 -9.96
N ILE A 572 17.66 14.81 -10.68
CA ILE A 572 17.12 15.19 -12.00
C ILE A 572 17.39 14.10 -13.03
N LYS A 573 18.60 13.54 -13.02
CA LYS A 573 19.01 12.46 -13.90
C LYS A 573 18.17 11.20 -13.69
N GLU A 574 17.89 10.84 -12.45
CA GLU A 574 17.00 9.73 -12.11
C GLU A 574 15.58 9.95 -12.66
N TYR A 575 15.03 11.16 -12.48
CA TYR A 575 13.73 11.52 -13.06
C TYR A 575 13.72 11.38 -14.59
N LEU A 576 14.72 11.94 -15.29
CA LEU A 576 14.83 11.85 -16.74
C LEU A 576 14.95 10.39 -17.22
N ASN A 577 15.83 9.61 -16.59
CA ASN A 577 16.04 8.21 -16.94
C ASN A 577 14.77 7.37 -16.70
N SER A 578 14.03 7.63 -15.62
CA SER A 578 12.74 6.96 -15.34
C SER A 578 11.66 7.26 -16.40
N ASN A 579 11.82 8.35 -17.16
CA ASN A 579 10.94 8.75 -18.26
C ASN A 579 11.54 8.39 -19.64
N LEU A 580 12.44 7.42 -19.70
CA LEU A 580 13.11 6.94 -20.92
C LEU A 580 14.02 7.99 -21.61
N ILE A 581 14.43 9.04 -20.90
CA ILE A 581 15.37 10.03 -21.43
C ILE A 581 16.79 9.63 -21.00
N LYS A 582 17.62 9.27 -21.98
CA LYS A 582 19.05 9.02 -21.84
C LYS A 582 19.79 10.31 -21.48
N THR A 583 20.63 10.22 -20.46
CA THR A 583 21.48 11.30 -19.95
C THR A 583 22.95 10.91 -19.98
N GLY A 584 23.83 11.92 -20.05
CA GLY A 584 25.28 11.75 -20.01
C GLY A 584 25.87 11.88 -18.60
N LYS A 585 27.19 12.05 -18.53
CA LYS A 585 27.90 12.34 -17.26
C LYS A 585 27.65 13.78 -16.82
N ILE A 586 27.69 14.00 -15.50
CA ILE A 586 27.71 15.34 -14.92
C ILE A 586 29.10 15.92 -15.15
N SER A 587 29.15 17.11 -15.75
CA SER A 587 30.37 17.88 -15.98
C SER A 587 30.43 19.09 -15.07
N THR A 588 31.62 19.47 -14.62
CA THR A 588 31.85 20.65 -13.78
C THR A 588 32.78 21.63 -14.48
N ARG A 589 32.50 22.93 -14.32
CA ARG A 589 33.34 24.00 -14.87
C ARG A 589 33.40 25.15 -13.86
N ILE A 590 34.60 25.62 -13.57
CA ILE A 590 34.78 26.85 -12.75
C ILE A 590 34.30 28.05 -13.57
N VAL A 591 33.46 28.89 -12.97
CA VAL A 591 32.90 30.10 -13.60
C VAL A 591 33.16 31.29 -12.70
N ASN A 592 33.81 32.32 -13.28
CA ASN A 592 33.99 33.60 -12.63
C ASN A 592 32.78 34.48 -12.95
N THR A 593 31.88 34.66 -11.99
CA THR A 593 30.75 35.59 -12.16
C THR A 593 31.21 37.03 -11.93
N LYS A 594 30.85 37.95 -12.82
CA LYS A 594 31.18 39.39 -12.71
C LYS A 594 30.74 40.05 -11.39
N TYR A 595 29.79 39.46 -10.67
CA TYR A 595 29.13 40.04 -9.48
C TYR A 595 29.47 39.35 -8.15
N SER A 596 30.29 38.29 -8.15
CA SER A 596 30.70 37.59 -6.93
C SER A 596 32.22 37.51 -6.87
N LYS A 597 32.83 38.02 -5.79
CA LYS A 597 34.25 37.83 -5.48
C LYS A 597 34.60 36.37 -5.11
N LYS A 598 33.61 35.48 -5.04
CA LYS A 598 33.80 34.06 -4.70
C LYS A 598 33.79 33.18 -5.95
N GLU A 599 34.76 32.28 -6.04
CA GLU A 599 34.79 31.22 -7.04
C GLU A 599 33.48 30.41 -7.00
N SER A 600 32.84 30.26 -8.16
CA SER A 600 31.62 29.47 -8.34
C SER A 600 31.86 28.36 -9.35
N VAL A 601 31.19 27.23 -9.16
CA VAL A 601 31.29 26.06 -10.05
C VAL A 601 29.93 25.85 -10.72
N LEU A 602 29.94 25.70 -12.04
CA LEU A 602 28.81 25.28 -12.85
C LEU A 602 28.79 23.76 -12.93
N TYR A 603 27.66 23.16 -12.56
CA TYR A 603 27.40 21.73 -12.67
C TYR A 603 26.39 21.51 -13.78
N ARG A 604 26.75 20.72 -14.78
CA ARG A 604 25.97 20.53 -16.00
C ARG A 604 25.71 19.05 -16.28
N LEU A 605 24.44 18.70 -16.43
CA LEU A 605 23.96 17.43 -16.94
C LEU A 605 23.68 17.54 -18.43
N LEU A 606 24.41 16.78 -19.24
CA LEU A 606 24.12 16.65 -20.66
C LEU A 606 22.99 15.65 -20.87
N ILE A 607 22.03 15.99 -21.72
CA ILE A 607 20.94 15.12 -22.12
C ILE A 607 21.19 14.71 -23.57
N SER A 608 20.99 13.43 -23.90
CA SER A 608 21.26 12.94 -25.26
C SER A 608 20.43 13.69 -26.30
N THR A 609 21.06 14.10 -27.39
CA THR A 609 20.42 14.76 -28.53
C THR A 609 20.07 13.80 -29.66
N GLU A 610 20.14 12.48 -29.41
CA GLU A 610 19.59 11.47 -30.30
C GLU A 610 18.11 11.74 -30.59
N PHE A 611 17.68 11.56 -31.83
CA PHE A 611 16.32 11.91 -32.24
C PHE A 611 15.25 11.17 -31.42
N GLN A 612 15.43 9.87 -31.20
CA GLN A 612 14.55 9.07 -30.33
C GLN A 612 14.49 9.61 -28.89
N ASN A 613 15.60 10.13 -28.38
CA ASN A 613 15.66 10.67 -27.02
C ASN A 613 14.89 11.99 -26.89
N LEU A 614 14.93 12.83 -27.94
CA LEU A 614 14.17 14.07 -27.99
C LEU A 614 12.67 13.82 -28.10
N ILE A 615 12.26 12.80 -28.84
CA ILE A 615 10.88 12.33 -28.89
C ILE A 615 10.43 11.92 -27.49
N HIS A 616 11.20 11.07 -26.80
CA HIS A 616 10.87 10.67 -25.43
C HIS A 616 10.78 11.87 -24.50
N PHE A 617 11.70 12.82 -24.61
CA PHE A 617 11.63 14.07 -23.85
C PHE A 617 10.34 14.84 -24.17
N ALA A 618 10.01 15.05 -25.44
CA ALA A 618 8.83 15.82 -25.86
C ALA A 618 7.50 15.16 -25.40
N ASN A 619 7.45 13.83 -25.38
CA ASN A 619 6.26 13.08 -25.00
C ASN A 619 6.09 12.92 -23.48
N ASN A 620 7.20 12.80 -22.75
CA ASN A 620 7.20 12.40 -21.35
C ASN A 620 7.52 13.56 -20.38
N CYS A 621 8.11 14.66 -20.84
CA CYS A 621 8.45 15.82 -20.00
C CYS A 621 7.58 17.05 -20.32
N LYS A 622 7.24 17.82 -19.28
CA LYS A 622 6.57 19.12 -19.39
C LYS A 622 7.57 20.27 -19.40
N LEU A 623 7.16 21.43 -19.89
CA LEU A 623 7.85 22.71 -19.74
C LEU A 623 6.86 23.78 -19.28
N ASN A 624 6.83 24.03 -17.96
CA ASN A 624 5.92 24.97 -17.32
C ASN A 624 6.55 26.37 -17.22
N TYR A 625 5.73 27.42 -17.19
CA TYR A 625 6.16 28.82 -17.05
C TYR A 625 7.25 29.28 -18.04
N CYS A 626 7.31 28.66 -19.23
CA CYS A 626 8.26 29.07 -20.28
C CYS A 626 7.71 28.73 -21.67
N LYS A 627 6.89 29.64 -22.22
CA LYS A 627 6.30 29.46 -23.55
C LYS A 627 7.37 29.46 -24.63
N TYR A 628 8.30 30.43 -24.60
CA TYR A 628 9.38 30.52 -25.59
C TYR A 628 10.19 29.23 -25.75
N LYS A 629 10.62 28.60 -24.65
CA LYS A 629 11.43 27.36 -24.72
C LYS A 629 10.60 26.19 -25.25
N ARG A 630 9.32 26.11 -24.90
CA ARG A 630 8.41 25.08 -25.39
C ARG A 630 8.22 25.19 -26.89
N ASP A 631 7.89 26.38 -27.39
CA ASP A 631 7.69 26.65 -28.82
C ASP A 631 8.97 26.37 -29.61
N LYS A 632 10.11 26.80 -29.07
CA LYS A 632 11.41 26.59 -29.70
C LYS A 632 11.83 25.12 -29.75
N LEU A 633 11.65 24.36 -28.66
CA LEU A 633 11.99 22.94 -28.65
C LEU A 633 11.04 22.15 -29.55
N THR A 634 9.75 22.49 -29.55
CA THR A 634 8.75 21.94 -30.47
C THR A 634 9.15 22.15 -31.92
N SER A 635 9.47 23.40 -32.28
CA SER A 635 9.96 23.75 -33.62
C SER A 635 11.25 23.01 -33.97
N THR A 636 12.20 22.89 -33.03
CA THR A 636 13.48 22.21 -33.26
C THR A 636 13.29 20.71 -33.50
N VAL A 637 12.43 20.04 -32.73
CA VAL A 637 12.14 18.61 -32.91
C VAL A 637 11.46 18.35 -34.25
N ASN A 638 10.45 19.16 -34.62
CA ASN A 638 9.73 19.02 -35.88
C ASN A 638 10.62 19.33 -37.09
N GLU A 639 11.45 20.37 -37.03
CA GLU A 639 12.41 20.69 -38.10
C GLU A 639 13.46 19.56 -38.24
N PHE A 640 13.98 19.04 -37.13
CA PHE A 640 14.96 17.95 -37.17
C PHE A 640 14.37 16.63 -37.67
N ARG A 641 13.10 16.35 -37.35
CA ARG A 641 12.33 15.24 -37.93
C ARG A 641 12.27 15.34 -39.45
N GLU A 642 11.88 16.49 -39.99
CA GLU A 642 11.77 16.67 -41.44
C GLU A 642 13.12 16.52 -42.14
N GLU A 643 14.21 17.03 -41.55
CA GLU A 643 15.56 16.83 -42.08
C GLU A 643 15.96 15.34 -42.07
N LYS A 644 15.62 14.59 -41.02
CA LYS A 644 15.84 13.13 -40.98
C LYS A 644 15.00 12.39 -42.01
N ARG A 645 13.74 12.77 -42.20
CA ARG A 645 12.83 12.18 -43.20
C ARG A 645 13.34 12.39 -44.62
N LYS A 646 13.70 13.62 -44.99
CA LYS A 646 14.25 13.95 -46.32
C LYS A 646 15.50 13.11 -46.62
N LYS A 647 16.43 13.03 -45.66
CA LYS A 647 17.65 12.22 -45.80
C LYS A 647 17.36 10.72 -45.91
N TYR A 648 16.36 10.22 -45.18
CA TYR A 648 15.96 8.82 -45.29
C TYR A 648 15.43 8.51 -46.70
N VAL A 649 14.52 9.35 -47.24
CA VAL A 649 13.97 9.19 -48.59
C VAL A 649 15.08 9.28 -49.65
N ASP A 650 16.01 10.21 -49.50
CA ASP A 650 17.17 10.35 -50.40
C ASP A 650 18.05 9.08 -50.40
N LEU A 651 18.39 8.54 -49.23
CA LEU A 651 19.14 7.27 -49.13
C LEU A 651 18.42 6.10 -49.77
N ILE A 652 17.11 5.95 -49.55
CA ILE A 652 16.32 4.90 -50.21
C ILE A 652 16.33 5.08 -51.74
N SER A 653 16.22 6.31 -52.23
CA SER A 653 16.27 6.60 -53.68
C SER A 653 17.62 6.28 -54.32
N GLN A 654 18.70 6.36 -53.55
CA GLN A 654 20.07 5.98 -53.96
C GLN A 654 20.31 4.46 -53.89
N GLY A 655 19.29 3.66 -53.54
CA GLY A 655 19.37 2.20 -53.51
C GLY A 655 19.85 1.61 -52.17
N TYR A 656 19.98 2.41 -51.11
CA TYR A 656 20.28 1.87 -49.78
C TYR A 656 19.08 1.05 -49.26
N GLY A 657 19.38 -0.10 -48.64
CA GLY A 657 18.37 -0.85 -47.88
C GLY A 657 17.89 -0.08 -46.65
N ALA A 658 16.65 -0.34 -46.22
CA ALA A 658 16.02 0.36 -45.09
C ALA A 658 16.86 0.30 -43.80
N GLU A 659 17.43 -0.88 -43.49
CA GLU A 659 18.28 -1.07 -42.31
C GLU A 659 19.59 -0.26 -42.40
N SER A 660 20.23 -0.23 -43.57
CA SER A 660 21.42 0.59 -43.82
C SER A 660 21.13 2.08 -43.68
N ALA A 661 20.00 2.55 -44.23
CA ALA A 661 19.58 3.94 -44.13
C ALA A 661 19.27 4.35 -42.68
N MET A 662 18.64 3.48 -41.90
CA MET A 662 18.39 3.69 -40.47
C MET A 662 19.68 3.84 -39.67
N ASN A 663 20.64 2.93 -39.88
CA ASN A 663 21.93 2.94 -39.19
C ASN A 663 22.72 4.23 -39.49
N LEU A 664 22.76 4.66 -40.75
CA LEU A 664 23.39 5.92 -41.15
C LEU A 664 22.77 7.16 -40.51
N LEU A 665 21.46 7.14 -40.26
CA LEU A 665 20.73 8.25 -39.66
C LEU A 665 20.62 8.15 -38.13
N ASN A 666 21.16 7.10 -37.51
CA ASN A 666 21.00 6.77 -36.10
C ASN A 666 19.52 6.75 -35.68
N LEU A 667 18.70 6.05 -36.47
CA LEU A 667 17.26 5.89 -36.23
C LEU A 667 16.97 4.50 -35.67
N THR A 668 16.16 4.44 -34.62
CA THR A 668 15.52 3.20 -34.18
C THR A 668 14.33 2.86 -35.07
N PRO A 669 13.79 1.62 -35.06
CA PRO A 669 12.57 1.29 -35.79
C PRO A 669 11.38 2.19 -35.43
N GLN A 670 11.26 2.56 -34.15
CA GLN A 670 10.25 3.50 -33.67
C GLN A 670 10.48 4.91 -34.22
N ALA A 671 11.71 5.43 -34.17
CA ALA A 671 12.04 6.73 -34.75
C ALA A 671 11.76 6.77 -36.25
N LEU A 672 12.02 5.67 -36.97
CA LEU A 672 11.70 5.55 -38.40
C LEU A 672 10.19 5.64 -38.64
N TYR A 673 9.40 4.87 -37.88
CA TYR A 673 7.93 4.93 -37.95
C TYR A 673 7.42 6.37 -37.72
N GLU A 674 8.00 7.04 -36.74
CA GLU A 674 7.64 8.41 -36.34
C GLU A 674 8.01 9.49 -37.38
N ILE A 675 9.14 9.34 -38.07
CA ILE A 675 9.48 10.24 -39.18
C ILE A 675 8.66 9.97 -40.44
N LEU A 676 8.22 8.74 -40.68
CA LEU A 676 7.45 8.38 -41.88
C LEU A 676 5.95 8.74 -41.77
N ASN A 677 5.37 8.68 -40.58
CA ASN A 677 3.94 8.92 -40.36
C ASN A 677 3.53 10.37 -40.11
N GLU A 678 4.41 11.34 -40.34
CA GLU A 678 4.05 12.77 -40.22
C GLU A 678 3.48 13.20 -38.86
N THR A 679 3.87 12.47 -37.80
CA THR A 679 3.55 12.83 -36.42
C THR A 679 4.17 14.18 -36.07
N ASN A 680 3.33 15.19 -35.86
CA ASN A 680 3.74 16.47 -35.30
C ASN A 680 3.88 16.34 -33.78
N TYR A 681 5.06 16.67 -33.24
CA TYR A 681 5.27 16.71 -31.80
C TYR A 681 4.84 18.07 -31.30
N VAL A 682 4.06 18.06 -30.22
CA VAL A 682 3.79 19.24 -29.41
C VAL A 682 4.22 18.87 -28.00
N ILE A 683 5.23 19.59 -27.50
CA ILE A 683 5.60 19.42 -26.09
C ILE A 683 4.40 19.88 -25.29
N LYS A 684 3.87 18.97 -24.48
CA LYS A 684 2.58 19.15 -23.80
C LYS A 684 2.48 20.56 -23.21
N GLU A 685 1.43 21.29 -23.61
CA GLU A 685 1.01 22.46 -22.86
C GLU A 685 0.70 22.01 -21.42
N PRO A 686 0.83 22.91 -20.42
CA PRO A 686 0.09 22.70 -19.20
C PRO A 686 -1.36 22.54 -19.64
N GLU A 687 -1.94 21.36 -19.43
CA GLU A 687 -3.39 21.27 -19.40
C GLU A 687 -3.84 22.43 -18.53
N ALA A 688 -4.76 23.25 -19.03
CA ALA A 688 -5.45 24.23 -18.23
C ALA A 688 -6.28 23.45 -17.20
N ALA A 689 -5.60 22.94 -16.19
CA ALA A 689 -6.19 22.09 -15.19
C ALA A 689 -7.07 22.96 -14.31
N TYR A 690 -8.29 22.46 -14.13
CA TYR A 690 -9.35 22.94 -13.26
C TYR A 690 -10.14 24.14 -13.82
N SER A 691 -11.07 23.82 -14.73
CA SER A 691 -12.45 24.34 -14.66
C SER A 691 -13.19 23.70 -13.50
#